data_AF-A0A2G1XYI1-F1
#
_entry.id   AF-A0A2G1XYI1-F1
#
_cell.length_a   1.000
_cell.length_b   1.000
_cell.length_c   1.000
_cell.angle_alpha   90.00
_cell.angle_beta   90.00
_cell.angle_gamma   90.00
#
_symmetry.space_group_name_H-M   'P 1'
#
loop_
_entity.id
_entity.type
_entity.pdbx_description
1 polymer ?
#
loop_
_entity_poly.entity_id
_entity_poly.type
_entity_poly.pdbx_seq_one_letter_code
_entity_poly.pdbx_strand_id
1 'polypeptide(L)'
;MKFYKRFLVVFVFFFIIVCSYSQTINKEVYPLFDVLMTAEKQYGVKFTYADKTVKAVEIVPYNTTLSLYETIHYLINTTQLNFSFLTSHNILISKNNEGIKICGNLINIDTQKNIDGALIAVLNTNISTISDGNGYFELPEIKENQTLEISHILYPTIYLKASNFLNKNTCLTLSLSQKIEKLKEVILTNYLTTGITIRTDNSISINIKKFGILPGLIEPDVLHGLQSIPGISSVNETISTINIRGGANDQNSLIWDGIKMYHSGHFFGLISAFNPYLIDDVTIIKNGTSVQYNDAVSGTINMNTVNTIKEKPFGGAGFNLLSVDAYGQIPISEKTAIQFSGRRSITDILKTPTFEQYFKRAFQDSKISTQLNVNTAEVKTNSDFNFYDFNLKFLYNFNNKHKLRVNLLKVENNLDYNEALNNETLNISKTSVLQQKNLAFGVQYSSKWSKNFKTLVNAYYTKYNIKASNHTLLTEQRLLQNNEVLETGVKLNTYYQLNDNIKLLAGYHFYELGISNSEDVNLPLFIRTVKDVIRNHSVFSEINYTSKNNKIFIKSGLRINYIEKFGSFNAEPRIQTLFKINSNLSLKIAGEFKSQNAVQVIDLQEDFLGVEKRRWVLADNGAMPILKSKQASIGLNYERNNFFIDIEGFYKTVNGITTSNQGFQNQNQFVKTSGSYLVHGVEFLVNKKTNSYSTWLSYTYNKNNYKFKLLSPSIFPNNLDIRHAISFGNTYTYKNLNVALGIQWRTGKPNTIPIKDNAVNDSEGIIAINYNTPNSERLSSYFRADFSSTYKFNLSDKLNALVGVSLLNILDTQNVLNTYYKVNSENTVNTINNLSIGATPNVTFRVSF
;
A
#
# COMPACT_ATOMS: atom_id res chain seq x y z
N MET A 1 -37.19 26.13 15.37
CA MET A 1 -38.10 25.51 16.35
C MET A 1 -39.09 24.61 15.60
N LYS A 2 -39.30 23.37 16.07
CA LYS A 2 -40.16 22.29 15.52
C LYS A 2 -39.76 21.67 14.17
N PHE A 3 -38.90 20.65 14.20
CA PHE A 3 -38.96 19.45 13.34
C PHE A 3 -38.03 18.35 13.91
N TYR A 4 -38.39 17.79 15.06
CA TYR A 4 -37.76 16.61 15.64
C TYR A 4 -38.84 15.79 16.35
N LYS A 5 -39.29 14.72 15.71
CA LYS A 5 -39.89 13.49 16.29
C LYS A 5 -40.63 12.74 15.18
N ARG A 6 -39.88 11.94 14.41
CA ARG A 6 -40.33 10.77 13.62
C ARG A 6 -39.16 10.25 12.78
N PHE A 7 -38.14 9.67 13.43
CA PHE A 7 -37.15 8.84 12.72
C PHE A 7 -36.42 7.85 13.64
N LEU A 8 -37.15 7.25 14.60
CA LEU A 8 -36.57 6.28 15.54
C LEU A 8 -37.50 5.09 15.76
N VAL A 9 -37.88 4.37 14.69
CA VAL A 9 -38.64 3.09 14.79
C VAL A 9 -38.24 2.07 13.69
N VAL A 10 -37.02 2.10 13.14
CA VAL A 10 -36.61 1.09 12.12
C VAL A 10 -35.27 0.41 12.47
N PHE A 11 -34.97 0.21 13.77
CA PHE A 11 -33.70 -0.42 14.17
C PHE A 11 -33.79 -1.55 15.21
N VAL A 12 -34.97 -2.15 15.43
CA VAL A 12 -35.15 -3.20 16.46
C VAL A 12 -35.90 -4.43 15.94
N PHE A 13 -35.60 -4.91 14.73
CA PHE A 13 -36.09 -6.21 14.28
C PHE A 13 -35.01 -6.94 13.48
N PHE A 14 -34.01 -7.48 14.18
CA PHE A 14 -33.18 -8.59 13.69
C PHE A 14 -32.37 -9.18 14.86
N PHE A 15 -33.02 -9.88 15.79
CA PHE A 15 -32.37 -10.88 16.67
C PHE A 15 -33.42 -11.74 17.38
N ILE A 16 -33.93 -12.76 16.68
CA ILE A 16 -34.58 -13.95 17.27
C ILE A 16 -34.13 -15.13 16.40
N ILE A 17 -33.93 -16.32 17.01
CA ILE A 17 -33.49 -17.64 16.48
C ILE A 17 -31.99 -17.90 16.84
N VAL A 18 -31.55 -18.82 17.73
CA VAL A 18 -32.09 -20.09 18.30
C VAL A 18 -31.48 -20.31 19.71
N CYS A 19 -32.29 -20.72 20.69
CA CYS A 19 -31.84 -21.56 21.82
C CYS A 19 -32.45 -22.95 21.65
N SER A 20 -31.63 -23.97 21.45
CA SER A 20 -32.05 -25.37 21.48
C SER A 20 -31.48 -26.01 22.73
N TYR A 21 -32.36 -26.31 23.70
CA TYR A 21 -32.08 -27.18 24.83
C TYR A 21 -32.08 -28.64 24.33
N SER A 22 -30.97 -29.34 24.55
CA SER A 22 -30.92 -30.80 24.47
C SER A 22 -31.35 -31.38 25.83
N GLN A 23 -32.34 -32.27 25.84
CA GLN A 23 -32.72 -33.04 27.02
C GLN A 23 -31.76 -34.23 27.16
N THR A 24 -30.91 -34.24 28.19
CA THR A 24 -30.20 -35.43 28.66
C THR A 24 -31.00 -36.09 29.76
N ILE A 25 -31.37 -37.36 29.57
CA ILE A 25 -31.99 -38.21 30.59
C ILE A 25 -30.91 -38.49 31.65
N ASN A 26 -31.01 -37.85 32.81
CA ASN A 26 -30.17 -38.16 33.97
C ASN A 26 -30.60 -39.52 34.54
N LYS A 27 -29.68 -40.49 34.59
CA LYS A 27 -29.85 -41.72 35.37
C LYS A 27 -29.54 -41.38 36.84
N GLU A 28 -30.43 -41.76 37.76
CA GLU A 28 -30.22 -41.57 39.20
C GLU A 28 -28.99 -42.37 39.67
N VAL A 29 -28.07 -41.67 40.33
CA VAL A 29 -26.85 -42.23 40.94
C VAL A 29 -27.07 -42.33 42.45
N TYR A 30 -26.56 -43.40 43.06
CA TYR A 30 -26.69 -43.69 44.48
C TYR A 30 -25.31 -43.74 45.14
N PRO A 31 -25.17 -43.31 46.41
CA PRO A 31 -23.94 -43.51 47.17
C PRO A 31 -23.55 -44.99 47.21
N LEU A 32 -22.29 -45.30 46.93
CA LEU A 32 -21.76 -46.66 46.95
C LEU A 32 -22.01 -47.35 48.30
N PHE A 33 -21.99 -46.58 49.39
CA PHE A 33 -22.33 -47.07 50.72
C PHE A 33 -23.72 -47.73 50.76
N ASP A 34 -24.74 -47.08 50.21
CA ASP A 34 -26.11 -47.60 50.19
C ASP A 34 -26.24 -48.83 49.29
N VAL A 35 -25.51 -48.84 48.17
CA VAL A 35 -25.45 -49.97 47.25
C VAL A 35 -24.75 -51.17 47.89
N LEU A 36 -23.68 -50.95 48.66
CA LEU A 36 -22.98 -52.00 49.41
C LEU A 36 -23.87 -52.57 50.51
N MET A 37 -24.57 -51.76 51.31
CA MET A 37 -25.53 -52.26 52.31
C MET A 37 -26.64 -53.11 51.68
N THR A 38 -27.13 -52.70 50.51
CA THR A 38 -28.13 -53.47 49.77
C THR A 38 -27.57 -54.82 49.32
N ALA A 39 -26.33 -54.84 48.82
CA ALA A 39 -25.62 -56.07 48.44
C ALA A 39 -25.34 -56.98 49.65
N GLU A 40 -24.97 -56.44 50.81
CA GLU A 40 -24.77 -57.20 52.05
C GLU A 40 -26.05 -57.95 52.43
N LYS A 41 -27.18 -57.25 52.43
CA LYS A 41 -28.48 -57.82 52.77
C LYS A 41 -28.95 -58.85 51.73
N GLN A 42 -28.68 -58.60 50.45
CA GLN A 42 -29.11 -59.48 49.36
C GLN A 42 -28.31 -60.79 49.31
N TYR A 43 -26.99 -60.74 49.50
CA TYR A 43 -26.10 -61.90 49.32
C TYR A 43 -25.60 -62.50 50.63
N GLY A 44 -25.95 -61.93 51.79
CA GLY A 44 -25.50 -62.42 53.09
C GLY A 44 -23.99 -62.27 53.33
N VAL A 45 -23.36 -61.27 52.70
CA VAL A 45 -21.93 -60.96 52.83
C VAL A 45 -21.72 -59.67 53.62
N LYS A 46 -20.48 -59.43 54.05
CA LYS A 46 -20.07 -58.20 54.73
C LYS A 46 -18.88 -57.56 54.02
N PHE A 47 -18.99 -56.27 53.69
CA PHE A 47 -17.91 -55.49 53.12
C PHE A 47 -17.14 -54.76 54.22
N THR A 48 -15.84 -55.00 54.28
CA THR A 48 -14.93 -54.30 55.20
C THR A 48 -14.19 -53.22 54.42
N TYR A 49 -14.28 -51.97 54.86
CA TYR A 49 -13.62 -50.84 54.21
C TYR A 49 -13.35 -49.71 55.21
N ALA A 50 -12.39 -48.85 54.89
CA ALA A 50 -12.26 -47.58 55.58
C ALA A 50 -13.28 -46.59 55.02
N ASP A 51 -14.00 -45.85 55.88
CA ASP A 51 -15.05 -44.90 55.47
C ASP A 51 -14.62 -43.96 54.33
N LYS A 52 -13.39 -43.44 54.40
CA LYS A 52 -12.82 -42.55 53.37
C LYS A 52 -12.71 -43.18 51.98
N THR A 53 -12.72 -44.51 51.89
CA THR A 53 -12.58 -45.26 50.63
C THR A 53 -13.90 -45.33 49.84
N VAL A 54 -15.04 -45.30 50.53
CA VAL A 54 -16.37 -45.54 49.94
C VAL A 54 -17.26 -44.29 49.94
N LYS A 55 -17.11 -43.40 50.94
CA LYS A 55 -18.05 -42.29 51.22
C LYS A 55 -18.26 -41.27 50.10
N ALA A 56 -17.31 -41.13 49.17
CA ALA A 56 -17.37 -40.16 48.07
C ALA A 56 -17.63 -40.80 46.69
N VAL A 57 -17.91 -42.12 46.65
CA VAL A 57 -18.15 -42.84 45.39
C VAL A 57 -19.65 -42.98 45.19
N GLU A 58 -20.14 -42.53 44.03
CA GLU A 58 -21.54 -42.69 43.61
C GLU A 58 -21.58 -43.55 42.35
N ILE A 59 -22.52 -44.49 42.29
CA ILE A 59 -22.69 -45.40 41.16
C ILE A 59 -24.16 -45.53 40.78
N VAL A 60 -24.40 -45.86 39.51
CA VAL A 60 -25.73 -46.32 39.10
C VAL A 60 -25.92 -47.71 39.71
N PRO A 61 -27.02 -47.97 40.44
CA PRO A 61 -27.25 -49.25 41.09
C PRO A 61 -27.31 -50.37 40.05
N TYR A 62 -26.74 -51.51 40.42
CA TYR A 62 -26.77 -52.72 39.60
C TYR A 62 -28.18 -53.34 39.59
N ASN A 63 -28.47 -54.17 38.59
CA ASN A 63 -29.72 -54.92 38.54
C ASN A 63 -29.73 -55.98 39.66
N THR A 64 -30.73 -55.96 40.54
CA THR A 64 -30.84 -56.87 41.70
C THR A 64 -31.03 -58.35 41.32
N THR A 65 -31.06 -58.70 40.05
CA THR A 65 -31.07 -60.10 39.56
C THR A 65 -29.67 -60.71 39.36
N LEU A 66 -28.59 -59.94 39.51
CA LEU A 66 -27.21 -60.43 39.34
C LEU A 66 -26.78 -61.39 40.46
N SER A 67 -25.77 -62.22 40.21
CA SER A 67 -25.08 -62.98 41.26
C SER A 67 -24.08 -62.12 42.04
N LEU A 68 -23.61 -62.59 43.20
CA LEU A 68 -22.59 -61.90 44.01
C LEU A 68 -21.30 -61.63 43.21
N TYR A 69 -20.84 -62.61 42.42
CA TYR A 69 -19.61 -62.48 41.63
C TYR A 69 -19.76 -61.45 40.50
N GLU A 70 -20.90 -61.44 39.81
CA GLU A 70 -21.21 -60.45 38.78
C GLU A 70 -21.38 -59.05 39.38
N THR A 71 -21.98 -58.96 40.58
CA THR A 71 -22.10 -57.71 41.32
C THR A 71 -20.74 -57.15 41.70
N ILE A 72 -19.83 -57.99 42.22
CA ILE A 72 -18.46 -57.54 42.56
C ILE A 72 -17.69 -57.12 41.31
N HIS A 73 -17.81 -57.86 40.20
CA HIS A 73 -17.21 -57.45 38.92
C HIS A 73 -17.75 -56.11 38.42
N TYR A 74 -19.07 -55.90 38.52
CA TYR A 74 -19.68 -54.61 38.22
C TYR A 74 -19.11 -53.50 39.11
N LEU A 75 -18.99 -53.74 40.42
CA LEU A 75 -18.48 -52.78 41.38
C LEU A 75 -16.99 -52.47 41.14
N ILE A 76 -16.16 -53.45 40.82
CA ILE A 76 -14.74 -53.24 40.45
C ILE A 76 -14.65 -52.32 39.22
N ASN A 77 -15.42 -52.63 38.17
CA ASN A 77 -15.39 -51.89 36.91
C ASN A 77 -15.93 -50.47 37.04
N THR A 78 -16.91 -50.24 37.93
CA THR A 78 -17.53 -48.92 38.10
C THR A 78 -16.81 -48.04 39.13
N THR A 79 -16.16 -48.61 40.14
CA THR A 79 -15.59 -47.84 41.27
C THR A 79 -14.06 -47.70 41.23
N GLN A 80 -13.36 -48.49 40.41
CA GLN A 80 -11.90 -48.61 40.42
C GLN A 80 -11.32 -48.99 41.79
N LEU A 81 -12.14 -49.54 42.68
CA LEU A 81 -11.73 -50.10 43.97
C LEU A 81 -11.38 -51.58 43.80
N ASN A 82 -10.46 -52.07 44.62
CA ASN A 82 -10.13 -53.49 44.65
C ASN A 82 -11.00 -54.21 45.69
N PHE A 83 -11.60 -55.33 45.32
CA PHE A 83 -12.44 -56.17 46.19
C PHE A 83 -11.77 -57.53 46.36
N SER A 84 -11.23 -57.82 47.54
CA SER A 84 -10.57 -59.09 47.84
C SER A 84 -11.39 -59.90 48.84
N PHE A 85 -11.73 -61.14 48.49
CA PHE A 85 -12.40 -62.06 49.42
C PHE A 85 -11.44 -62.47 50.54
N LEU A 86 -11.78 -62.15 51.79
CA LEU A 86 -11.06 -62.62 52.97
C LEU A 86 -11.61 -63.97 53.44
N THR A 87 -12.93 -64.17 53.34
CA THR A 87 -13.63 -65.45 53.57
C THR A 87 -14.85 -65.53 52.63
N SER A 88 -15.60 -66.65 52.66
CA SER A 88 -16.85 -66.79 51.87
C SER A 88 -17.93 -65.76 52.19
N HIS A 89 -17.81 -65.04 53.32
CA HIS A 89 -18.79 -64.05 53.78
C HIS A 89 -18.19 -62.66 54.03
N ASN A 90 -16.87 -62.45 53.90
CA ASN A 90 -16.22 -61.14 54.14
C ASN A 90 -15.38 -60.68 52.95
N ILE A 91 -15.63 -59.46 52.46
CA ILE A 91 -14.95 -58.88 51.30
C ILE A 91 -14.29 -57.56 51.70
N LEU A 92 -12.97 -57.43 51.53
CA LEU A 92 -12.21 -56.22 51.82
C LEU A 92 -12.14 -55.29 50.61
N ILE A 93 -12.41 -54.00 50.81
CA ILE A 93 -12.30 -52.96 49.78
C ILE A 93 -11.09 -52.07 50.05
N SER A 94 -10.19 -51.94 49.07
CA SER A 94 -8.98 -51.09 49.15
C SER A 94 -8.75 -50.25 47.89
N LYS A 95 -7.93 -49.20 48.02
CA LYS A 95 -7.57 -48.26 46.94
C LYS A 95 -6.10 -48.45 46.54
N ASN A 96 -5.81 -48.51 45.24
CA ASN A 96 -4.47 -48.77 44.72
C ASN A 96 -3.69 -47.45 44.52
N ASN A 97 -2.61 -47.19 45.27
CA ASN A 97 -1.78 -45.98 45.16
C ASN A 97 -0.28 -46.23 45.45
N GLU A 98 0.56 -46.21 44.41
CA GLU A 98 1.97 -45.78 44.50
C GLU A 98 2.10 -44.56 43.58
N GLY A 99 2.66 -43.45 44.07
CA GLY A 99 2.83 -42.20 43.33
C GLY A 99 4.29 -41.73 43.32
N ILE A 100 4.66 -40.96 42.31
CA ILE A 100 6.01 -40.42 42.09
C ILE A 100 6.00 -38.91 42.27
N LYS A 101 6.97 -38.37 43.01
CA LYS A 101 7.20 -36.93 43.14
C LYS A 101 7.91 -36.37 41.90
N ILE A 102 7.44 -35.24 41.38
CA ILE A 102 8.00 -34.63 40.15
C ILE A 102 8.51 -33.22 40.41
N CYS A 103 9.74 -32.92 39.95
CA CYS A 103 10.30 -31.57 39.95
C CYS A 103 11.07 -31.25 38.65
N GLY A 104 11.16 -29.96 38.31
CA GLY A 104 11.89 -29.50 37.12
C GLY A 104 12.19 -28.00 37.10
N ASN A 105 13.04 -27.58 36.17
CA ASN A 105 13.40 -26.17 35.91
C ASN A 105 13.10 -25.80 34.46
N LEU A 106 12.48 -24.66 34.20
CA LEU A 106 12.15 -24.18 32.85
C LEU A 106 13.08 -23.03 32.44
N ILE A 107 13.76 -23.19 31.29
CA ILE A 107 14.66 -22.17 30.74
C ILE A 107 14.37 -21.88 29.28
N ASN A 108 14.65 -20.65 28.84
CA ASN A 108 14.59 -20.26 27.44
C ASN A 108 15.87 -20.72 26.71
N ILE A 109 15.72 -21.43 25.60
CA ILE A 109 16.87 -22.03 24.88
C ILE A 109 17.84 -20.99 24.29
N ASP A 110 17.34 -19.83 23.84
CA ASP A 110 18.12 -18.82 23.13
C ASP A 110 18.82 -17.86 24.10
N THR A 111 18.14 -17.48 25.18
CA THR A 111 18.61 -16.47 26.14
C THR A 111 19.17 -17.06 27.43
N GLN A 112 18.98 -18.36 27.67
CA GLN A 112 19.32 -19.06 28.91
C GLN A 112 18.68 -18.45 30.17
N LYS A 113 17.64 -17.61 30.02
CA LYS A 113 16.88 -17.04 31.13
C LYS A 113 15.80 -18.00 31.63
N ASN A 114 15.53 -17.95 32.93
CA ASN A 114 14.48 -18.74 33.58
C ASN A 114 13.08 -18.32 33.11
N ILE A 115 12.16 -19.28 33.06
CA ILE A 115 10.76 -19.08 32.65
C ILE A 115 9.87 -19.09 33.89
N ASP A 116 9.50 -17.89 34.33
CA ASP A 116 8.54 -17.64 35.42
C ASP A 116 7.09 -17.73 34.92
N GLY A 117 6.18 -18.20 35.77
CA GLY A 117 4.74 -18.15 35.53
C GLY A 117 4.17 -19.18 34.54
N ALA A 118 4.91 -20.25 34.23
CA ALA A 118 4.36 -21.36 33.44
C ALA A 118 3.44 -22.22 34.29
N LEU A 119 2.29 -22.62 33.76
CA LEU A 119 1.36 -23.54 34.42
C LEU A 119 1.74 -24.98 34.08
N ILE A 120 2.02 -25.79 35.09
CA ILE A 120 2.27 -27.23 34.98
C ILE A 120 1.06 -27.95 35.58
N ALA A 121 0.23 -28.56 34.73
CA ALA A 121 -0.97 -29.26 35.13
C ALA A 121 -0.89 -30.74 34.77
N VAL A 122 -1.44 -31.61 35.61
CA VAL A 122 -1.57 -33.04 35.32
C VAL A 122 -2.90 -33.25 34.61
N LEU A 123 -2.86 -33.67 33.34
CA LEU A 123 -4.05 -33.80 32.51
C LEU A 123 -5.11 -34.69 33.17
N ASN A 124 -6.37 -34.26 33.06
CA ASN A 124 -7.55 -34.91 33.64
C ASN A 124 -7.55 -34.99 35.18
N THR A 125 -6.83 -34.09 35.85
CA THR A 125 -6.85 -33.95 37.32
C THR A 125 -6.86 -32.47 37.74
N ASN A 126 -7.09 -32.20 39.02
CA ASN A 126 -6.98 -30.85 39.60
C ASN A 126 -5.56 -30.55 40.12
N ILE A 127 -4.57 -31.40 39.83
CA ILE A 127 -3.20 -31.23 40.30
C ILE A 127 -2.47 -30.29 39.33
N SER A 128 -2.05 -29.14 39.84
CA SER A 128 -1.26 -28.18 39.07
C SER A 128 -0.34 -27.35 39.97
N THR A 129 0.74 -26.84 39.40
CA THR A 129 1.65 -25.88 40.02
C THR A 129 2.05 -24.82 39.00
N ILE A 130 2.73 -23.77 39.45
CA ILE A 130 3.25 -22.70 38.60
C ILE A 130 4.75 -22.61 38.81
N SER A 131 5.53 -22.41 37.74
CA SER A 131 6.97 -22.17 37.87
C SER A 131 7.25 -20.82 38.55
N ASP A 132 8.25 -20.79 39.44
CA ASP A 132 8.65 -19.60 40.18
C ASP A 132 9.60 -18.68 39.36
N GLY A 133 10.06 -17.58 39.98
CA GLY A 133 11.00 -16.63 39.38
C GLY A 133 12.37 -17.23 38.98
N ASN A 134 12.73 -18.40 39.50
CA ASN A 134 13.91 -19.17 39.13
C ASN A 134 13.60 -20.25 38.07
N GLY A 135 12.36 -20.32 37.59
CA GLY A 135 11.88 -21.32 36.66
C GLY A 135 11.64 -22.70 37.29
N TYR A 136 11.75 -22.83 38.61
CA TYR A 136 11.59 -24.08 39.34
C TYR A 136 10.10 -24.40 39.51
N PHE A 137 9.75 -25.68 39.37
CA PHE A 137 8.43 -26.20 39.71
C PHE A 137 8.50 -27.57 40.36
N GLU A 138 7.50 -27.86 41.19
CA GLU A 138 7.36 -29.14 41.87
C GLU A 138 5.88 -29.52 42.00
N LEU A 139 5.59 -30.79 41.76
CA LEU A 139 4.26 -31.38 41.86
C LEU A 139 4.21 -32.42 42.98
N PRO A 140 3.04 -32.60 43.61
CA PRO A 140 2.81 -33.70 44.56
C PRO A 140 2.91 -35.06 43.85
N GLU A 141 2.85 -36.15 44.61
CA GLU A 141 2.97 -37.50 44.06
C GLU A 141 1.87 -37.82 43.05
N ILE A 142 2.27 -38.21 41.83
CA ILE A 142 1.38 -38.56 40.72
C ILE A 142 1.74 -39.91 40.11
N LYS A 143 0.80 -40.57 39.43
CA LYS A 143 1.01 -41.92 38.86
C LYS A 143 1.91 -41.85 37.63
N GLU A 144 2.74 -42.88 37.40
CA GLU A 144 3.74 -42.88 36.31
C GLU A 144 3.15 -42.71 34.90
N ASN A 145 1.90 -43.15 34.71
CA ASN A 145 1.20 -43.09 33.43
C ASN A 145 0.52 -41.73 33.15
N GLN A 146 0.56 -40.79 34.09
CA GLN A 146 -0.07 -39.49 33.91
C GLN A 146 0.78 -38.56 33.04
N THR A 147 0.12 -37.66 32.32
CA THR A 147 0.76 -36.71 31.41
C THR A 147 0.67 -35.31 31.98
N LEU A 148 1.81 -34.64 32.06
CA LEU A 148 1.96 -33.24 32.42
C LEU A 148 1.76 -32.37 31.18
N GLU A 149 0.91 -31.37 31.30
CA GLU A 149 0.78 -30.25 30.39
C GLU A 149 1.52 -29.05 30.97
N ILE A 150 2.58 -28.61 30.30
CA ILE A 150 3.30 -27.38 30.65
C ILE A 150 2.90 -26.31 29.64
N SER A 151 2.18 -25.29 30.11
CA SER A 151 1.64 -24.23 29.28
C SER A 151 2.10 -22.85 29.74
N HIS A 152 2.40 -21.95 28.80
CA HIS A 152 2.82 -20.59 29.10
C HIS A 152 2.43 -19.67 27.94
N ILE A 153 2.17 -18.39 28.23
CA ILE A 153 1.67 -17.43 27.23
C ILE A 153 2.66 -17.16 26.08
N LEU A 154 3.97 -17.28 26.35
CA LEU A 154 5.05 -17.00 25.38
C LEU A 154 5.71 -18.25 24.78
N TYR A 155 5.40 -19.46 25.24
CA TYR A 155 6.07 -20.70 24.84
C TYR A 155 5.04 -21.72 24.33
N PRO A 156 5.42 -22.67 23.45
CA PRO A 156 4.52 -23.74 23.04
C PRO A 156 4.18 -24.64 24.23
N THR A 157 2.93 -25.09 24.30
CA THR A 157 2.52 -26.11 25.27
C THR A 157 3.24 -27.42 24.97
N ILE A 158 3.86 -28.02 25.98
CA ILE A 158 4.50 -29.34 25.85
C ILE A 158 3.80 -30.35 26.75
N TYR A 159 3.78 -31.60 26.29
CA TYR A 159 3.21 -32.73 27.02
C TYR A 159 4.31 -33.73 27.35
N LEU A 160 4.49 -34.07 28.63
CA LEU A 160 5.49 -35.02 29.10
C LEU A 160 4.83 -36.08 29.99
N LYS A 161 5.23 -37.34 29.90
CA LYS A 161 4.74 -38.35 30.85
C LYS A 161 5.47 -38.22 32.18
N ALA A 162 4.80 -38.55 33.28
CA ALA A 162 5.41 -38.58 34.62
C ALA A 162 6.66 -39.48 34.65
N SER A 163 6.65 -40.58 33.90
CA SER A 163 7.80 -41.47 33.74
C SER A 163 9.06 -40.80 33.15
N ASN A 164 8.95 -39.67 32.45
CA ASN A 164 10.12 -38.93 31.93
C ASN A 164 10.97 -38.27 33.03
N PHE A 165 10.44 -38.19 34.26
CA PHE A 165 11.11 -37.62 35.43
C PHE A 165 11.74 -38.70 36.33
N LEU A 166 11.54 -39.99 36.03
CA LEU A 166 12.16 -41.11 36.71
C LEU A 166 13.67 -41.18 36.38
N ASN A 167 14.49 -41.55 37.37
CA ASN A 167 15.94 -41.78 37.26
C ASN A 167 16.84 -40.54 37.11
N LYS A 168 16.45 -39.39 37.67
CA LYS A 168 17.37 -38.25 37.80
C LYS A 168 17.60 -37.89 39.26
N ASN A 169 18.86 -37.95 39.70
CA ASN A 169 19.29 -37.48 41.03
C ASN A 169 19.10 -35.95 41.20
N THR A 170 18.70 -35.24 40.14
CA THR A 170 18.44 -33.80 40.10
C THR A 170 17.16 -33.50 39.31
N CYS A 171 16.49 -32.39 39.63
CA CYS A 171 15.28 -31.95 38.93
C CYS A 171 15.56 -31.69 37.43
N LEU A 172 14.63 -32.09 36.58
CA LEU A 172 14.81 -32.04 35.12
C LEU A 172 14.78 -30.60 34.60
N THR A 173 15.85 -30.15 33.93
CA THR A 173 15.83 -28.88 33.19
C THR A 173 15.20 -29.07 31.81
N LEU A 174 14.15 -28.30 31.50
CA LEU A 174 13.45 -28.27 30.22
C LEU A 174 13.72 -26.93 29.52
N SER A 175 14.27 -27.00 28.32
CA SER A 175 14.53 -25.83 27.49
C SER A 175 13.38 -25.61 26.50
N LEU A 176 12.74 -24.45 26.54
CA LEU A 176 11.65 -24.06 25.64
C LEU A 176 12.10 -22.96 24.68
N SER A 177 11.67 -23.05 23.42
CA SER A 177 11.84 -21.99 22.42
C SER A 177 10.60 -21.10 22.38
N GLN A 178 10.79 -19.79 22.28
CA GLN A 178 9.68 -18.84 22.32
C GLN A 178 8.72 -19.03 21.14
N LYS A 179 7.42 -19.12 21.42
CA LYS A 179 6.38 -19.26 20.40
C LYS A 179 6.15 -17.94 19.67
N ILE A 180 6.66 -17.84 18.43
CA ILE A 180 6.36 -16.73 17.53
C ILE A 180 5.13 -17.11 16.69
N GLU A 181 3.93 -16.71 17.14
CA GLU A 181 2.71 -16.79 16.32
C GLU A 181 2.79 -15.77 15.17
N LYS A 182 3.26 -16.23 14.00
CA LYS A 182 3.11 -15.48 12.74
C LYS A 182 1.69 -15.66 12.22
N LEU A 183 0.86 -14.63 12.35
CA LEU A 183 -0.41 -14.55 11.64
C LEU A 183 -0.13 -14.61 10.13
N LYS A 184 -0.66 -15.63 9.45
CA LYS A 184 -0.61 -15.73 7.98
C LYS A 184 -1.52 -14.65 7.38
N GLU A 185 -0.92 -13.56 6.91
CA GLU A 185 -1.57 -12.73 5.89
C GLU A 185 -1.80 -13.62 4.65
N VAL A 186 -3.03 -13.66 4.13
CA VAL A 186 -3.35 -14.44 2.94
C VAL A 186 -2.85 -13.64 1.73
N ILE A 187 -1.55 -13.73 1.46
CA ILE A 187 -0.95 -13.26 0.21
C ILE A 187 -1.23 -14.33 -0.84
N LEU A 188 -1.74 -13.94 -2.01
CA LEU A 188 -2.02 -14.89 -3.09
C LEU A 188 -0.72 -15.37 -3.71
N THR A 189 0.13 -14.46 -4.22
CA THR A 189 1.33 -14.85 -5.00
C THR A 189 2.31 -13.69 -5.19
N ASN A 190 3.55 -13.99 -5.60
CA ASN A 190 4.44 -13.02 -6.26
C ASN A 190 3.83 -12.61 -7.63
N TYR A 191 3.78 -11.31 -7.92
CA TYR A 191 3.11 -10.76 -9.11
C TYR A 191 4.11 -10.54 -10.26
N LEU A 192 5.22 -9.82 -10.05
CA LEU A 192 6.26 -9.56 -11.07
C LEU A 192 7.62 -10.13 -10.65
N THR A 193 8.13 -9.68 -9.51
CA THR A 193 9.41 -10.12 -8.94
C THR A 193 9.30 -10.22 -7.41
N THR A 194 10.36 -10.67 -6.75
CA THR A 194 10.42 -10.71 -5.27
C THR A 194 10.09 -9.32 -4.70
N GLY A 195 9.21 -9.30 -3.70
CA GLY A 195 8.73 -8.08 -3.07
C GLY A 195 7.43 -7.52 -3.68
N ILE A 196 7.07 -7.87 -4.93
CA ILE A 196 5.80 -7.45 -5.55
C ILE A 196 4.80 -8.60 -5.48
N THR A 197 3.70 -8.41 -4.79
CA THR A 197 2.69 -9.46 -4.54
C THR A 197 1.28 -8.95 -4.80
N ILE A 198 0.36 -9.87 -5.10
CA ILE A 198 -1.08 -9.56 -5.18
C ILE A 198 -1.78 -10.10 -3.93
N ARG A 199 -2.62 -9.28 -3.30
CA ARG A 199 -3.40 -9.63 -2.11
C ARG A 199 -4.79 -10.15 -2.49
N THR A 200 -5.47 -10.80 -1.54
CA THR A 200 -6.84 -11.31 -1.73
C THR A 200 -7.86 -10.25 -2.13
N ASP A 201 -7.60 -8.99 -1.77
CA ASP A 201 -8.41 -7.83 -2.15
C ASP A 201 -7.92 -7.18 -3.46
N ASN A 202 -7.32 -7.94 -4.37
CA ASN A 202 -6.77 -7.52 -5.68
C ASN A 202 -5.82 -6.31 -5.63
N SER A 203 -5.38 -5.90 -4.44
CA SER A 203 -4.39 -4.84 -4.30
C SER A 203 -3.00 -5.41 -4.57
N ILE A 204 -2.17 -4.61 -5.22
CA ILE A 204 -0.77 -4.95 -5.47
C ILE A 204 0.03 -4.36 -4.32
N SER A 205 0.75 -5.21 -3.60
CA SER A 205 1.59 -4.83 -2.47
C SER A 205 3.06 -4.99 -2.85
N ILE A 206 3.80 -3.90 -2.74
CA ILE A 206 5.23 -3.82 -2.99
C ILE A 206 5.95 -3.67 -1.64
N ASN A 207 6.65 -4.71 -1.21
CA ASN A 207 7.53 -4.68 -0.05
C ASN A 207 8.93 -4.28 -0.47
N ILE A 208 9.35 -3.06 -0.11
CA ILE A 208 10.60 -2.47 -0.61
C ILE A 208 11.84 -3.16 -0.06
N LYS A 209 11.80 -3.64 1.19
CA LYS A 209 12.91 -4.40 1.79
C LYS A 209 13.22 -5.72 1.07
N LYS A 210 12.21 -6.30 0.41
CA LYS A 210 12.33 -7.54 -0.37
C LYS A 210 12.43 -7.28 -1.87
N PHE A 211 12.38 -6.02 -2.29
CA PHE A 211 12.28 -5.65 -3.70
C PHE A 211 13.54 -6.08 -4.44
N GLY A 212 13.35 -6.88 -5.49
CA GLY A 212 14.41 -7.22 -6.42
C GLY A 212 14.84 -6.02 -7.26
N ILE A 213 15.96 -6.16 -7.97
CA ILE A 213 16.37 -5.20 -8.99
C ILE A 213 15.32 -5.14 -10.12
N LEU A 214 15.09 -3.95 -10.68
CA LEU A 214 14.27 -3.75 -11.88
C LEU A 214 15.12 -3.20 -13.02
N PRO A 215 14.80 -3.52 -14.29
CA PRO A 215 15.53 -3.02 -15.43
C PRO A 215 15.63 -1.48 -15.45
N GLY A 216 16.83 -0.95 -15.70
CA GLY A 216 17.06 0.49 -15.80
C GLY A 216 17.18 1.23 -14.46
N LEU A 217 16.83 0.57 -13.35
CA LEU A 217 16.87 1.15 -12.01
C LEU A 217 18.01 0.56 -11.18
N ILE A 218 18.81 1.44 -10.58
CA ILE A 218 19.84 1.10 -9.58
C ILE A 218 19.31 1.18 -8.14
N GLU A 219 18.19 1.88 -7.94
CA GLU A 219 17.51 2.03 -6.66
C GLU A 219 16.09 1.46 -6.77
N PRO A 220 15.51 0.96 -5.67
CA PRO A 220 14.16 0.42 -5.66
C PRO A 220 13.11 1.56 -5.66
N ASP A 221 13.17 2.46 -6.64
CA ASP A 221 12.20 3.54 -6.82
C ASP A 221 10.83 2.97 -7.18
N VAL A 222 9.89 3.11 -6.24
CA VAL A 222 8.57 2.51 -6.34
C VAL A 222 7.79 3.07 -7.53
N LEU A 223 7.80 4.38 -7.73
CA LEU A 223 6.94 5.04 -8.71
C LEU A 223 7.39 4.74 -10.14
N HIS A 224 8.70 4.58 -10.36
CA HIS A 224 9.22 4.02 -11.61
C HIS A 224 8.83 2.54 -11.75
N GLY A 225 8.97 1.75 -10.69
CA GLY A 225 8.59 0.33 -10.70
C GLY A 225 7.11 0.08 -11.02
N LEU A 226 6.20 1.00 -10.64
CA LEU A 226 4.77 0.90 -10.94
C LEU A 226 4.47 0.82 -12.44
N GLN A 227 5.31 1.41 -13.29
CA GLN A 227 5.10 1.42 -14.74
C GLN A 227 5.25 0.03 -15.38
N SER A 228 5.83 -0.94 -14.65
CA SER A 228 5.89 -2.35 -15.10
C SER A 228 4.59 -3.13 -14.84
N ILE A 229 3.64 -2.57 -14.07
CA ILE A 229 2.37 -3.20 -13.75
C ILE A 229 1.39 -2.99 -14.92
N PRO A 230 0.74 -4.05 -15.45
CA PRO A 230 -0.25 -3.89 -16.51
C PRO A 230 -1.40 -2.95 -16.11
N GLY A 231 -1.82 -2.10 -17.04
CA GLY A 231 -2.81 -1.04 -16.80
C GLY A 231 -2.27 0.25 -16.17
N ILE A 232 -0.97 0.29 -15.83
CA ILE A 232 -0.26 1.49 -15.36
C ILE A 232 0.76 1.89 -16.42
N SER A 233 0.75 3.15 -16.82
CA SER A 233 1.69 3.70 -17.82
C SER A 233 2.09 5.12 -17.46
N SER A 234 3.10 5.65 -18.12
CA SER A 234 3.40 7.09 -18.10
C SER A 234 3.55 7.57 -19.55
N VAL A 235 2.55 8.28 -20.05
CA VAL A 235 2.54 8.68 -21.49
C VAL A 235 3.73 9.57 -21.82
N ASN A 236 4.15 10.40 -20.86
CA ASN A 236 5.28 11.31 -20.97
C ASN A 236 6.55 10.77 -20.29
N GLU A 237 6.62 9.51 -19.87
CA GLU A 237 7.79 8.94 -19.15
C GLU A 237 8.22 9.68 -17.87
N THR A 238 7.31 10.38 -17.19
CA THR A 238 7.57 10.98 -15.88
C THR A 238 6.76 10.26 -14.80
N ILE A 239 7.31 10.13 -13.59
CA ILE A 239 6.57 9.55 -12.45
C ILE A 239 5.47 10.49 -11.93
N SER A 240 5.57 11.79 -12.22
CA SER A 240 4.51 12.76 -11.96
C SER A 240 3.31 12.57 -12.90
N THR A 241 3.48 11.84 -14.01
CA THR A 241 2.44 11.60 -15.02
C THR A 241 1.97 10.14 -15.09
N ILE A 242 1.94 9.43 -13.96
CA ILE A 242 1.41 8.06 -13.91
C ILE A 242 -0.08 8.05 -14.30
N ASN A 243 -0.43 7.20 -15.27
CA ASN A 243 -1.78 6.99 -15.79
C ASN A 243 -2.23 5.57 -15.46
N ILE A 244 -3.31 5.43 -14.69
CA ILE A 244 -3.94 4.15 -14.39
C ILE A 244 -5.23 4.06 -15.22
N ARG A 245 -5.36 3.04 -16.07
CA ARG A 245 -6.55 2.81 -16.92
C ARG A 245 -7.06 4.07 -17.62
N GLY A 246 -6.14 4.79 -18.29
CA GLY A 246 -6.47 5.99 -19.07
C GLY A 246 -6.81 7.26 -18.28
N GLY A 247 -6.73 7.23 -16.94
CA GLY A 247 -6.88 8.43 -16.12
C GLY A 247 -5.65 9.32 -16.14
N ALA A 248 -5.86 10.64 -16.08
CA ALA A 248 -4.79 11.61 -15.89
C ALA A 248 -4.12 11.45 -14.50
N ASN A 249 -2.95 12.05 -14.31
CA ASN A 249 -2.15 11.83 -13.09
C ASN A 249 -2.80 12.41 -11.84
N ASP A 250 -3.47 13.56 -11.96
CA ASP A 250 -4.25 14.19 -10.91
C ASP A 250 -5.48 13.36 -10.53
N GLN A 251 -5.84 12.34 -11.33
CA GLN A 251 -6.94 11.42 -11.05
C GLN A 251 -6.50 10.22 -10.21
N ASN A 252 -5.24 10.12 -9.82
CA ASN A 252 -4.74 9.12 -8.89
C ASN A 252 -4.53 9.74 -7.50
N SER A 253 -4.85 8.99 -6.45
CA SER A 253 -4.56 9.41 -5.07
C SER A 253 -3.18 8.90 -4.67
N LEU A 254 -2.27 9.81 -4.33
CA LEU A 254 -0.98 9.48 -3.75
C LEU A 254 -0.99 9.79 -2.26
N ILE A 255 -0.74 8.78 -1.43
CA ILE A 255 -0.81 8.88 0.03
C ILE A 255 0.52 8.42 0.61
N TRP A 256 1.10 9.22 1.50
CA TRP A 256 2.33 8.91 2.23
C TRP A 256 2.06 8.96 3.73
N ASP A 257 2.22 7.83 4.43
CA ASP A 257 1.95 7.67 5.87
C ASP A 257 0.58 8.22 6.33
N GLY A 258 -0.42 8.13 5.44
CA GLY A 258 -1.78 8.62 5.67
C GLY A 258 -2.03 10.08 5.26
N ILE A 259 -1.02 10.79 4.75
CA ILE A 259 -1.10 12.17 4.26
C ILE A 259 -1.28 12.17 2.75
N LYS A 260 -2.23 12.97 2.22
CA LYS A 260 -2.40 13.13 0.77
C LYS A 260 -1.26 13.97 0.19
N MET A 261 -0.72 13.53 -0.94
CA MET A 261 0.40 14.20 -1.62
C MET A 261 -0.06 14.78 -2.96
N TYR A 262 0.28 16.06 -3.17
CA TYR A 262 0.01 16.80 -4.41
C TYR A 262 1.24 16.91 -5.33
N HIS A 263 2.37 16.43 -4.84
CA HIS A 263 3.67 16.41 -5.51
C HIS A 263 4.36 15.08 -5.24
N SER A 264 5.03 14.54 -6.25
CA SER A 264 5.53 13.16 -6.21
C SER A 264 7.01 13.02 -6.54
N GLY A 265 7.69 14.08 -7.01
CA GLY A 265 9.02 13.90 -7.57
C GLY A 265 9.97 15.10 -7.58
N HIS A 266 11.25 14.80 -7.72
CA HIS A 266 12.26 15.78 -8.09
C HIS A 266 12.44 15.83 -9.60
N PHE A 267 13.24 16.82 -10.03
CA PHE A 267 13.58 16.98 -11.44
C PHE A 267 12.30 17.10 -12.28
N PHE A 268 11.34 17.86 -11.74
CA PHE A 268 10.00 18.08 -12.31
C PHE A 268 9.27 16.78 -12.70
N GLY A 269 9.48 15.72 -11.91
CA GLY A 269 8.78 14.45 -12.02
C GLY A 269 9.56 13.32 -12.70
N LEU A 270 10.86 13.45 -12.93
CA LEU A 270 11.68 12.34 -13.43
C LEU A 270 12.22 11.42 -12.32
N ILE A 271 12.22 11.85 -11.05
CA ILE A 271 12.76 11.09 -9.91
C ILE A 271 11.74 11.11 -8.77
N SER A 272 11.50 10.00 -8.06
CA SER A 272 10.62 10.00 -6.88
C SER A 272 11.17 10.86 -5.76
N ALA A 273 10.29 11.61 -5.09
CA ALA A 273 10.61 12.41 -3.90
C ALA A 273 10.65 11.58 -2.60
N PHE A 274 10.25 10.30 -2.66
CA PHE A 274 10.17 9.44 -1.48
C PHE A 274 11.39 8.53 -1.39
N ASN A 275 12.17 8.65 -0.31
CA ASN A 275 13.34 7.80 -0.10
C ASN A 275 12.91 6.31 0.03
N PRO A 276 13.30 5.44 -0.92
CA PRO A 276 12.78 4.09 -0.97
C PRO A 276 13.27 3.23 0.21
N TYR A 277 14.40 3.54 0.84
CA TYR A 277 14.98 2.75 1.93
C TYR A 277 14.25 2.91 3.27
N LEU A 278 13.42 3.95 3.42
CA LEU A 278 12.52 4.11 4.57
C LEU A 278 11.12 3.57 4.34
N ILE A 279 10.73 3.33 3.09
CA ILE A 279 9.43 2.77 2.73
C ILE A 279 9.41 1.28 3.09
N ASP A 280 8.35 0.85 3.77
CA ASP A 280 8.16 -0.56 4.15
C ASP A 280 7.28 -1.27 3.12
N ASP A 281 6.10 -0.70 2.84
CA ASP A 281 5.14 -1.21 1.89
C ASP A 281 4.51 -0.10 1.04
N VAL A 282 4.22 -0.43 -0.22
CA VAL A 282 3.39 0.38 -1.10
C VAL A 282 2.24 -0.47 -1.61
N THR A 283 1.02 0.01 -1.39
CA THR A 283 -0.21 -0.64 -1.83
C THR A 283 -0.81 0.14 -3.01
N ILE A 284 -1.04 -0.56 -4.12
CA ILE A 284 -1.62 -0.01 -5.35
C ILE A 284 -2.98 -0.66 -5.59
N ILE A 285 -3.99 0.17 -5.83
CA ILE A 285 -5.36 -0.26 -6.07
C ILE A 285 -5.87 0.37 -7.36
N LYS A 286 -6.21 -0.47 -8.35
CA LYS A 286 -6.76 -0.07 -9.65
C LYS A 286 -8.29 -0.06 -9.70
N ASN A 287 -8.95 -0.84 -8.84
CA ASN A 287 -10.40 -0.97 -8.72
C ASN A 287 -10.77 -1.60 -7.36
N GLY A 288 -12.03 -1.50 -6.92
CA GLY A 288 -12.47 -2.07 -5.64
C GLY A 288 -11.78 -1.42 -4.43
N THR A 289 -11.51 -0.13 -4.53
CA THR A 289 -10.76 0.68 -3.56
C THR A 289 -11.47 0.70 -2.22
N SER A 290 -10.76 0.47 -1.11
CA SER A 290 -11.39 0.57 0.21
C SER A 290 -11.98 1.97 0.46
N VAL A 291 -13.15 2.03 1.08
CA VAL A 291 -13.94 3.27 1.30
C VAL A 291 -13.23 4.32 2.17
N GLN A 292 -12.15 3.93 2.86
CA GLN A 292 -11.29 4.85 3.62
C GLN A 292 -10.44 5.78 2.75
N TYR A 293 -10.28 5.45 1.47
CA TYR A 293 -9.56 6.26 0.48
C TYR A 293 -10.56 7.00 -0.41
N ASN A 294 -10.26 8.25 -0.76
CA ASN A 294 -11.14 9.12 -1.55
C ASN A 294 -10.33 10.09 -2.45
N ASP A 295 -11.07 11.00 -3.07
CA ASP A 295 -10.56 12.19 -3.77
C ASP A 295 -9.58 11.88 -4.90
N ALA A 296 -9.92 10.82 -5.63
CA ALA A 296 -9.27 10.38 -6.87
C ALA A 296 -10.23 9.48 -7.65
N VAL A 297 -10.43 9.75 -8.94
CA VAL A 297 -11.36 8.99 -9.78
C VAL A 297 -10.74 7.80 -10.52
N SER A 298 -9.42 7.61 -10.43
CA SER A 298 -8.67 6.58 -11.16
C SER A 298 -8.07 5.49 -10.26
N GLY A 299 -6.86 5.64 -9.72
CA GLY A 299 -6.26 4.64 -8.81
C GLY A 299 -5.80 5.23 -7.47
N THR A 300 -5.33 4.37 -6.57
CA THR A 300 -4.74 4.77 -5.28
C THR A 300 -3.37 4.14 -5.12
N ILE A 301 -2.40 4.95 -4.69
CA ILE A 301 -1.02 4.57 -4.37
C ILE A 301 -0.79 4.99 -2.92
N ASN A 302 -0.75 4.03 -2.00
CA ASN A 302 -0.55 4.27 -0.57
C ASN A 302 0.81 3.74 -0.13
N MET A 303 1.70 4.63 0.27
CA MET A 303 3.06 4.35 0.72
C MET A 303 3.15 4.50 2.24
N ASN A 304 3.65 3.48 2.92
CA ASN A 304 3.89 3.50 4.35
C ASN A 304 5.38 3.34 4.63
N THR A 305 5.91 4.16 5.53
CA THR A 305 7.29 4.00 6.02
C THR A 305 7.34 3.02 7.19
N VAL A 306 8.54 2.52 7.52
CA VAL A 306 8.74 1.58 8.63
C VAL A 306 8.08 2.08 9.92
N ASN A 307 7.18 1.27 10.47
CA ASN A 307 6.32 1.68 11.58
C ASN A 307 6.68 1.02 12.94
N THR A 308 7.81 0.31 12.98
CA THR A 308 8.31 -0.43 14.15
C THR A 308 9.56 0.23 14.73
N ILE A 309 9.72 0.14 16.05
CA ILE A 309 10.96 0.53 16.73
C ILE A 309 11.92 -0.66 16.65
N LYS A 310 13.13 -0.42 16.13
CA LYS A 310 14.21 -1.41 16.11
C LYS A 310 15.02 -1.33 17.39
N GLU A 311 15.52 -2.46 17.86
CA GLU A 311 16.37 -2.53 19.07
C GLU A 311 17.75 -1.90 18.86
N LYS A 312 18.29 -2.05 17.65
CA LYS A 312 19.58 -1.49 17.24
C LYS A 312 19.38 -0.39 16.21
N PRO A 313 20.26 0.63 16.19
CA PRO A 313 20.25 1.61 15.12
C PRO A 313 20.52 0.91 13.78
N PHE A 314 19.84 1.37 12.74
CA PHE A 314 20.13 0.96 11.36
C PHE A 314 20.20 2.21 10.50
N GLY A 315 20.96 2.14 9.42
CA GLY A 315 21.05 3.25 8.50
C GLY A 315 21.90 2.95 7.29
N GLY A 316 22.01 3.94 6.42
CA GLY A 316 22.86 3.86 5.26
C GLY A 316 23.04 5.21 4.60
N ALA A 317 24.09 5.31 3.80
CA ALA A 317 24.39 6.47 3.00
C ALA A 317 24.94 6.02 1.65
N GLY A 318 24.67 6.80 0.62
CA GLY A 318 25.10 6.46 -0.73
C GLY A 318 25.07 7.66 -1.65
N PHE A 319 25.54 7.41 -2.86
CA PHE A 319 25.44 8.36 -3.94
C PHE A 319 25.04 7.65 -5.22
N ASN A 320 24.52 8.43 -6.15
CA ASN A 320 24.40 8.10 -7.55
C ASN A 320 24.85 9.28 -8.40
N LEU A 321 24.75 9.18 -9.74
CA LEU A 321 25.19 10.27 -10.61
C LEU A 321 24.29 11.52 -10.58
N LEU A 322 23.21 11.53 -9.78
CA LEU A 322 22.30 12.68 -9.65
C LEU A 322 22.31 13.29 -8.24
N SER A 323 22.55 12.47 -7.21
CA SER A 323 22.35 12.88 -5.81
C SER A 323 23.15 12.06 -4.81
N VAL A 324 23.27 12.61 -3.60
CA VAL A 324 23.72 11.92 -2.39
C VAL A 324 22.55 11.81 -1.41
N ASP A 325 22.48 10.72 -0.65
CA ASP A 325 21.45 10.53 0.36
C ASP A 325 21.97 9.77 1.58
N ALA A 326 21.28 9.97 2.71
CA ALA A 326 21.46 9.21 3.92
C ALA A 326 20.09 8.95 4.59
N TYR A 327 19.99 7.83 5.29
CA TYR A 327 18.79 7.46 6.04
C TYR A 327 19.15 6.64 7.29
N GLY A 328 18.25 6.62 8.25
CA GLY A 328 18.40 5.74 9.41
C GLY A 328 17.25 5.79 10.40
N GLN A 329 17.32 4.90 11.39
CA GLN A 329 16.50 4.94 12.60
C GLN A 329 17.41 4.77 13.81
N ILE A 330 17.24 5.66 14.78
CA ILE A 330 17.95 5.66 16.06
C ILE A 330 16.92 5.39 17.17
N PRO A 331 16.97 4.23 17.85
CA PRO A 331 16.19 4.02 19.05
C PRO A 331 16.75 4.85 20.20
N ILE A 332 15.92 5.70 20.80
CA ILE A 332 16.24 6.49 22.00
C ILE A 332 15.97 5.64 23.26
N SER A 333 14.94 4.80 23.19
CA SER A 333 14.60 3.81 24.20
C SER A 333 13.84 2.64 23.55
N GLU A 334 13.48 1.61 24.31
CA GLU A 334 12.61 0.52 23.81
C GLU A 334 11.24 1.02 23.32
N LYS A 335 10.79 2.18 23.80
CA LYS A 335 9.50 2.79 23.48
C LYS A 335 9.59 3.97 22.51
N THR A 336 10.79 4.48 22.23
CA THR A 336 10.97 5.70 21.44
C THR A 336 12.05 5.56 20.38
N ALA A 337 11.78 5.98 19.15
CA ALA A 337 12.79 6.09 18.10
C ALA A 337 12.57 7.29 17.20
N ILE A 338 13.66 7.80 16.61
CA ILE A 338 13.64 8.79 15.54
C ILE A 338 14.11 8.10 14.27
N GLN A 339 13.34 8.23 13.20
CA GLN A 339 13.72 7.85 11.84
C GLN A 339 13.90 9.10 11.00
N PHE A 340 14.91 9.12 10.13
CA PHE A 340 15.19 10.25 9.26
C PHE A 340 15.72 9.79 7.90
N SER A 341 15.50 10.62 6.88
CA SER A 341 16.27 10.57 5.63
C SER A 341 16.47 11.96 5.07
N GLY A 342 17.56 12.15 4.33
CA GLY A 342 17.80 13.34 3.55
C GLY A 342 18.49 12.98 2.25
N ARG A 343 18.14 13.69 1.18
CA ARG A 343 18.79 13.58 -0.14
C ARG A 343 18.97 14.96 -0.73
N ARG A 344 20.10 15.18 -1.39
CA ARG A 344 20.43 16.42 -2.10
C ARG A 344 21.03 16.09 -3.45
N SER A 345 20.64 16.82 -4.48
CA SER A 345 21.31 16.78 -5.79
C SER A 345 22.76 17.21 -5.69
N ILE A 346 23.62 16.65 -6.55
CA ILE A 346 25.02 17.09 -6.74
C ILE A 346 25.20 17.93 -8.00
N THR A 347 24.08 18.30 -8.64
CA THR A 347 24.00 18.89 -9.98
C THR A 347 24.54 20.31 -10.06
N ASP A 348 24.62 20.99 -8.91
CA ASP A 348 25.27 22.29 -8.70
C ASP A 348 26.81 22.18 -8.59
N ILE A 349 27.34 20.98 -8.33
CA ILE A 349 28.79 20.74 -8.14
C ILE A 349 29.38 19.99 -9.33
N LEU A 350 28.67 18.98 -9.84
CA LEU A 350 29.14 18.08 -10.89
C LEU A 350 28.02 17.79 -11.90
N LYS A 351 28.26 18.17 -13.16
CA LYS A 351 27.40 17.80 -14.29
C LYS A 351 27.78 16.41 -14.79
N THR A 352 27.00 15.40 -14.42
CA THR A 352 27.22 14.02 -14.83
C THR A 352 26.51 13.71 -16.16
N PRO A 353 26.90 12.65 -16.89
CA PRO A 353 26.17 12.23 -18.10
C PRO A 353 24.68 11.95 -17.83
N THR A 354 24.35 11.43 -16.64
CA THR A 354 22.97 11.21 -16.22
C THR A 354 22.22 12.53 -16.07
N PHE A 355 22.85 13.52 -15.42
CA PHE A 355 22.26 14.84 -15.25
C PHE A 355 21.96 15.49 -16.60
N GLU A 356 22.89 15.46 -17.55
CA GLU A 356 22.71 16.06 -18.88
C GLU A 356 21.52 15.46 -19.63
N GLN A 357 21.34 14.13 -19.58
CA GLN A 357 20.19 13.47 -20.21
C GLN A 357 18.86 13.86 -19.54
N TYR A 358 18.84 13.90 -18.20
CA TYR A 358 17.67 14.33 -17.43
C TYR A 358 17.36 15.81 -17.68
N PHE A 359 18.37 16.68 -17.70
CA PHE A 359 18.25 18.10 -17.96
C PHE A 359 17.70 18.34 -19.35
N LYS A 360 18.34 17.75 -20.38
CA LYS A 360 17.84 17.77 -21.75
C LYS A 360 16.38 17.36 -21.76
N ARG A 361 16.02 16.19 -21.22
CA ARG A 361 14.64 15.67 -21.19
C ARG A 361 13.64 16.60 -20.49
N ALA A 362 13.96 17.13 -19.31
CA ALA A 362 13.03 17.94 -18.52
C ALA A 362 12.73 19.30 -19.16
N PHE A 363 13.69 19.85 -19.93
CA PHE A 363 13.63 21.24 -20.38
C PHE A 363 13.46 21.41 -21.91
N GLN A 364 13.30 20.34 -22.72
CA GLN A 364 13.19 20.36 -24.21
C GLN A 364 12.10 21.28 -24.81
N ASP A 365 11.13 21.69 -24.00
CA ASP A 365 9.95 22.44 -24.44
C ASP A 365 9.61 23.55 -23.46
N SER A 366 10.66 24.23 -23.03
CA SER A 366 10.65 25.30 -22.04
C SER A 366 11.48 26.46 -22.56
N LYS A 367 11.31 27.64 -21.96
CA LYS A 367 12.10 28.83 -22.27
C LYS A 367 13.62 28.58 -22.27
N ILE A 368 14.05 27.61 -21.47
CA ILE A 368 15.45 27.22 -21.26
C ILE A 368 16.08 26.61 -22.52
N SER A 369 15.28 25.97 -23.39
CA SER A 369 15.77 25.32 -24.61
C SER A 369 15.37 26.03 -25.90
N THR A 370 14.30 26.84 -25.87
CA THR A 370 13.67 27.39 -27.09
C THR A 370 14.40 28.59 -27.73
N GLN A 371 15.51 29.07 -27.18
CA GLN A 371 16.25 30.23 -27.72
C GLN A 371 17.55 29.90 -28.47
N LEU A 372 17.93 28.62 -28.58
CA LEU A 372 19.17 28.21 -29.29
C LEU A 372 19.14 28.46 -30.81
N ASN A 373 18.05 28.99 -31.39
CA ASN A 373 17.87 29.19 -32.83
C ASN A 373 17.60 30.65 -33.25
N VAL A 374 17.90 31.65 -32.41
CA VAL A 374 17.80 33.06 -32.83
C VAL A 374 19.17 33.54 -33.28
N ASN A 375 19.34 33.73 -34.60
CA ASN A 375 20.53 34.26 -35.27
C ASN A 375 20.84 35.75 -34.96
N THR A 376 20.39 36.28 -33.82
CA THR A 376 20.62 37.68 -33.43
C THR A 376 21.38 37.71 -32.12
N ALA A 377 22.69 37.97 -32.21
CA ALA A 377 23.59 38.28 -31.11
C ALA A 377 23.83 37.16 -30.07
N GLU A 378 25.03 37.13 -29.48
CA GLU A 378 25.48 36.10 -28.54
C GLU A 378 24.69 36.13 -27.21
N VAL A 379 23.45 35.63 -27.19
CA VAL A 379 22.71 35.38 -25.95
C VAL A 379 23.32 34.15 -25.28
N LYS A 380 24.02 34.37 -24.16
CA LYS A 380 24.57 33.32 -23.30
C LYS A 380 23.52 32.91 -22.28
N THR A 381 23.28 31.60 -22.17
CA THR A 381 22.32 31.04 -21.22
C THR A 381 23.03 30.13 -20.22
N ASN A 382 22.73 30.26 -18.93
CA ASN A 382 23.14 29.28 -17.91
C ASN A 382 21.93 28.85 -17.08
N SER A 383 21.89 27.58 -16.68
CA SER A 383 20.83 27.02 -15.84
C SER A 383 21.43 26.28 -14.66
N ASP A 384 21.01 26.67 -13.47
CA ASP A 384 21.42 26.03 -12.23
C ASP A 384 20.19 25.38 -11.60
N PHE A 385 20.18 24.04 -11.58
CA PHE A 385 19.10 23.24 -11.01
C PHE A 385 19.60 22.48 -9.79
N ASN A 386 18.83 22.53 -8.69
CA ASN A 386 19.07 21.70 -7.53
C ASN A 386 17.75 21.19 -6.93
N PHE A 387 17.84 20.09 -6.20
CA PHE A 387 16.74 19.56 -5.42
C PHE A 387 17.20 18.97 -4.11
N TYR A 388 16.30 18.93 -3.14
CA TYR A 388 16.52 18.22 -1.89
C TYR A 388 15.21 17.78 -1.25
N ASP A 389 15.30 16.70 -0.49
CA ASP A 389 14.22 16.22 0.36
C ASP A 389 14.73 15.86 1.75
N PHE A 390 13.82 15.97 2.72
CA PHE A 390 14.05 15.61 4.10
C PHE A 390 12.79 14.95 4.67
N ASN A 391 12.97 13.82 5.35
CA ASN A 391 11.92 13.09 6.05
C ASN A 391 12.35 12.89 7.50
N LEU A 392 11.42 13.12 8.42
CA LEU A 392 11.59 12.86 9.85
C LEU A 392 10.34 12.16 10.38
N LYS A 393 10.55 11.09 11.14
CA LYS A 393 9.48 10.35 11.81
C LYS A 393 9.83 10.05 13.25
N PHE A 394 8.98 10.50 14.17
CA PHE A 394 9.06 10.18 15.58
C PHE A 394 8.11 9.01 15.90
N LEU A 395 8.65 7.95 16.49
CA LEU A 395 7.90 6.76 16.89
C LEU A 395 7.86 6.67 18.41
N TYR A 396 6.65 6.65 18.98
CA TYR A 396 6.44 6.42 20.40
C TYR A 396 5.42 5.32 20.65
N ASN A 397 5.82 4.30 21.42
CA ASN A 397 4.95 3.22 21.87
C ASN A 397 4.66 3.42 23.36
N PHE A 398 3.49 3.96 23.71
CA PHE A 398 3.07 4.03 25.11
C PHE A 398 3.09 2.63 25.75
N ASN A 399 2.58 1.65 24.99
CA ASN A 399 2.67 0.22 25.26
C ASN A 399 2.41 -0.59 23.97
N ASN A 400 2.23 -1.90 24.09
CA ASN A 400 1.98 -2.80 22.94
C ASN A 400 0.65 -2.53 22.22
N LYS A 401 -0.29 -1.81 22.85
CA LYS A 401 -1.64 -1.50 22.33
C LYS A 401 -1.76 -0.09 21.77
N HIS A 402 -1.07 0.89 22.33
CA HIS A 402 -1.19 2.30 21.98
C HIS A 402 0.12 2.86 21.41
N LYS A 403 0.04 3.40 20.19
CA LYS A 403 1.21 3.85 19.41
C LYS A 403 0.92 5.23 18.82
N LEU A 404 1.88 6.14 18.95
CA LEU A 404 1.87 7.47 18.34
C LEU A 404 3.00 7.57 17.30
N ARG A 405 2.68 8.13 16.15
CA ARG A 405 3.62 8.44 15.07
C ARG A 405 3.44 9.88 14.66
N VAL A 406 4.54 10.60 14.51
CA VAL A 406 4.57 11.97 14.00
C VAL A 406 5.52 11.99 12.83
N ASN A 407 5.05 12.41 11.67
CA ASN A 407 5.79 12.38 10.41
C ASN A 407 5.90 13.80 9.84
N LEU A 408 7.05 14.10 9.25
CA LEU A 408 7.35 15.35 8.56
C LEU A 408 8.09 15.00 7.26
N LEU A 409 7.65 15.56 6.14
CA LEU A 409 8.32 15.46 4.85
C LEU A 409 8.40 16.86 4.24
N LYS A 410 9.59 17.22 3.77
CA LYS A 410 9.84 18.42 2.97
C LYS A 410 10.50 18.00 1.66
N VAL A 411 10.00 18.53 0.55
CA VAL A 411 10.51 18.28 -0.81
C VAL A 411 10.64 19.63 -1.50
N GLU A 412 11.78 19.88 -2.14
CA GLU A 412 12.04 21.15 -2.84
C GLU A 412 12.81 20.93 -4.14
N ASN A 413 12.38 21.64 -5.18
CA ASN A 413 13.07 21.79 -6.46
C ASN A 413 13.27 23.28 -6.70
N ASN A 414 14.49 23.68 -7.07
CA ASN A 414 14.82 25.05 -7.44
C ASN A 414 15.55 25.05 -8.78
N LEU A 415 15.17 26.00 -9.63
CA LEU A 415 15.80 26.26 -10.91
C LEU A 415 15.99 27.76 -11.06
N ASP A 416 17.23 28.16 -11.31
CA ASP A 416 17.59 29.51 -11.72
C ASP A 416 18.06 29.45 -13.18
N TYR A 417 17.48 30.29 -14.04
CA TYR A 417 17.78 30.39 -15.46
C TYR A 417 18.24 31.80 -15.79
N ASN A 418 19.51 31.92 -16.16
CA ASN A 418 20.16 33.18 -16.48
C ASN A 418 20.27 33.34 -18.00
N GLU A 419 19.78 34.46 -18.51
CA GLU A 419 19.94 34.90 -19.88
C GLU A 419 20.76 36.19 -19.89
N ALA A 420 21.86 36.22 -20.65
CA ALA A 420 22.71 37.39 -20.80
C ALA A 420 22.95 37.70 -22.27
N LEU A 421 22.71 38.94 -22.67
CA LEU A 421 23.06 39.47 -23.98
C LEU A 421 24.24 40.43 -23.81
N ASN A 422 25.38 40.08 -24.40
CA ASN A 422 26.59 40.88 -24.36
C ASN A 422 27.03 41.22 -25.79
N ASN A 423 26.75 42.44 -26.22
CA ASN A 423 27.24 43.02 -27.46
C ASN A 423 28.03 44.31 -27.18
N GLU A 424 28.70 44.85 -28.20
CA GLU A 424 29.49 46.10 -28.09
C GLU A 424 28.68 47.30 -27.57
N THR A 425 27.35 47.29 -27.71
CA THR A 425 26.44 48.39 -27.34
C THR A 425 25.50 48.11 -26.17
N LEU A 426 25.30 46.84 -25.79
CA LEU A 426 24.28 46.41 -24.83
C LEU A 426 24.80 45.25 -23.97
N ASN A 427 24.74 45.41 -22.65
CA ASN A 427 25.06 44.37 -21.66
C ASN A 427 23.89 44.23 -20.69
N ILE A 428 23.06 43.20 -20.90
CA ILE A 428 21.85 42.95 -20.10
C ILE A 428 21.89 41.50 -19.63
N SER A 429 21.64 41.29 -18.34
CA SER A 429 21.48 39.96 -17.75
C SER A 429 20.20 39.91 -16.93
N LYS A 430 19.38 38.86 -17.14
CA LYS A 430 18.15 38.62 -16.38
C LYS A 430 18.08 37.18 -15.90
N THR A 431 17.57 37.00 -14.68
CA THR A 431 17.41 35.70 -14.05
C THR A 431 15.93 35.38 -13.89
N SER A 432 15.48 34.28 -14.50
CA SER A 432 14.18 33.69 -14.23
C SER A 432 14.31 32.57 -13.20
N VAL A 433 13.33 32.42 -12.32
CA VAL A 433 13.37 31.47 -11.20
C VAL A 433 12.13 30.59 -11.22
N LEU A 434 12.28 29.30 -10.94
CA LEU A 434 11.18 28.36 -10.72
C LEU A 434 11.44 27.54 -9.45
N GLN A 435 10.48 27.59 -8.52
CA GLN A 435 10.53 26.86 -7.26
C GLN A 435 9.28 25.99 -7.09
N GLN A 436 9.48 24.72 -6.73
CA GLN A 436 8.40 23.80 -6.41
C GLN A 436 8.66 23.17 -5.04
N LYS A 437 7.72 23.35 -4.11
CA LYS A 437 7.88 23.00 -2.70
C LYS A 437 6.70 22.15 -2.24
N ASN A 438 6.97 21.15 -1.43
CA ASN A 438 5.95 20.42 -0.68
C ASN A 438 6.37 20.22 0.77
N LEU A 439 5.44 20.49 1.68
CA LEU A 439 5.59 20.26 3.12
C LEU A 439 4.41 19.42 3.58
N ALA A 440 4.67 18.27 4.19
CA ALA A 440 3.67 17.37 4.74
C ALA A 440 3.99 17.08 6.21
N PHE A 441 2.98 17.23 7.07
CA PHE A 441 3.06 16.93 8.50
C PHE A 441 1.86 16.06 8.89
N GLY A 442 2.09 15.00 9.65
CA GLY A 442 1.03 14.07 10.04
C GLY A 442 1.23 13.50 11.42
N VAL A 443 0.14 13.34 12.15
CA VAL A 443 0.08 12.69 13.46
C VAL A 443 -0.88 11.52 13.36
N GLN A 444 -0.37 10.32 13.64
CA GLN A 444 -1.14 9.10 13.63
C GLN A 444 -1.12 8.45 15.01
N TYR A 445 -2.30 8.23 15.58
CA TYR A 445 -2.49 7.50 16.83
C TYR A 445 -3.27 6.22 16.58
N SER A 446 -2.65 5.08 16.88
CA SER A 446 -3.24 3.75 16.76
C SER A 446 -3.47 3.16 18.14
N SER A 447 -4.68 2.67 18.39
CA SER A 447 -5.06 2.04 19.66
C SER A 447 -5.72 0.70 19.43
N LYS A 448 -5.21 -0.36 20.07
CA LYS A 448 -5.83 -1.69 20.13
C LYS A 448 -6.51 -1.86 21.50
N TRP A 449 -7.79 -1.57 21.56
CA TRP A 449 -8.59 -1.60 22.79
C TRP A 449 -8.84 -3.03 23.26
N SER A 450 -9.14 -3.94 22.33
CA SER A 450 -9.36 -5.37 22.60
C SER A 450 -8.73 -6.24 21.52
N LYS A 451 -8.89 -7.57 21.59
CA LYS A 451 -8.46 -8.48 20.51
C LYS A 451 -9.15 -8.14 19.18
N ASN A 452 -10.40 -7.67 19.24
CA ASN A 452 -11.28 -7.51 18.09
C ASN A 452 -11.52 -6.03 17.72
N PHE A 453 -11.09 -5.08 18.55
CA PHE A 453 -11.38 -3.66 18.34
C PHE A 453 -10.10 -2.81 18.30
N LYS A 454 -9.92 -2.11 17.19
CA LYS A 454 -8.80 -1.18 16.95
C LYS A 454 -9.32 0.14 16.38
N THR A 455 -8.75 1.25 16.83
CA THR A 455 -8.95 2.55 16.20
C THR A 455 -7.64 3.13 15.66
N LEU A 456 -7.76 3.94 14.62
CA LEU A 456 -6.68 4.71 14.04
C LEU A 456 -7.18 6.13 13.80
N VAL A 457 -6.55 7.09 14.45
CA VAL A 457 -6.79 8.52 14.23
C VAL A 457 -5.60 9.05 13.44
N ASN A 458 -5.88 9.76 12.37
CA ASN A 458 -4.87 10.41 11.54
C ASN A 458 -5.26 11.88 11.35
N ALA A 459 -4.40 12.79 11.81
CA ALA A 459 -4.52 14.22 11.56
C ALA A 459 -3.35 14.65 10.69
N TYR A 460 -3.58 15.45 9.65
CA TYR A 460 -2.52 15.84 8.72
C TYR A 460 -2.69 17.26 8.20
N TYR A 461 -1.57 17.81 7.76
CA TYR A 461 -1.40 19.08 7.08
C TYR A 461 -0.48 18.85 5.88
N THR A 462 -0.87 19.30 4.69
CA THR A 462 -0.01 19.26 3.50
C THR A 462 -0.12 20.57 2.74
N LYS A 463 1.02 21.11 2.35
CA LYS A 463 1.14 22.34 1.58
C LYS A 463 2.02 22.10 0.37
N TYR A 464 1.44 22.19 -0.82
CA TYR A 464 2.16 22.22 -2.09
C TYR A 464 2.18 23.65 -2.62
N ASN A 465 3.30 24.06 -3.20
CA ASN A 465 3.44 25.39 -3.76
C ASN A 465 4.42 25.39 -4.93
N ILE A 466 3.99 25.92 -6.08
CA ILE A 466 4.86 26.23 -7.21
C ILE A 466 4.86 27.74 -7.47
N LYS A 467 6.06 28.31 -7.63
CA LYS A 467 6.30 29.74 -7.89
C LYS A 467 7.24 29.90 -9.06
N ALA A 468 6.91 30.78 -9.99
CA ALA A 468 7.80 31.19 -11.07
C ALA A 468 7.93 32.72 -11.13
N SER A 469 9.12 33.20 -11.43
CA SER A 469 9.40 34.56 -11.87
C SER A 469 10.05 34.48 -13.24
N ASN A 470 9.33 34.90 -14.28
CA ASN A 470 9.81 34.90 -15.65
C ASN A 470 10.14 36.32 -16.09
N HIS A 471 11.39 36.57 -16.50
CA HIS A 471 11.84 37.86 -17.00
C HIS A 471 12.08 37.80 -18.50
N THR A 472 11.54 38.75 -19.26
CA THR A 472 11.81 38.83 -20.71
C THR A 472 13.12 39.58 -20.94
N LEU A 473 14.09 39.01 -21.67
CA LEU A 473 15.45 39.57 -21.77
C LEU A 473 15.48 41.01 -22.32
N LEU A 474 14.79 41.26 -23.44
CA LEU A 474 14.83 42.53 -24.17
C LEU A 474 13.85 43.59 -23.66
N THR A 475 13.02 43.28 -22.66
CA THR A 475 11.99 44.20 -22.13
C THR A 475 11.99 44.19 -20.62
N GLU A 476 11.51 45.22 -19.95
CA GLU A 476 11.37 45.21 -18.48
C GLU A 476 10.19 44.38 -17.96
N GLN A 477 9.55 43.58 -18.82
CA GLN A 477 8.44 42.72 -18.43
C GLN A 477 8.92 41.57 -17.52
N ARG A 478 8.18 41.38 -16.44
CA ARG A 478 8.28 40.28 -15.48
C ARG A 478 6.90 39.70 -15.22
N LEU A 479 6.78 38.39 -15.30
CA LEU A 479 5.60 37.62 -14.92
C LEU A 479 5.89 36.78 -13.68
N LEU A 480 5.17 37.03 -12.59
CA LEU A 480 5.13 36.17 -11.41
C LEU A 480 3.91 35.26 -11.48
N GLN A 481 4.11 33.98 -11.22
CA GLN A 481 3.03 33.00 -11.12
C GLN A 481 3.17 32.20 -9.84
N ASN A 482 2.05 31.90 -9.17
CA ASN A 482 2.03 31.07 -7.98
C ASN A 482 0.77 30.21 -7.91
N ASN A 483 0.93 28.90 -7.72
CA ASN A 483 -0.15 27.96 -7.41
C ASN A 483 0.14 27.27 -6.08
N GLU A 484 -0.72 27.52 -5.10
CA GLU A 484 -0.64 26.98 -3.74
C GLU A 484 -1.82 26.04 -3.48
N VAL A 485 -1.54 24.86 -2.94
CA VAL A 485 -2.53 23.90 -2.44
C VAL A 485 -2.26 23.67 -0.96
N LEU A 486 -3.29 23.84 -0.15
CA LEU A 486 -3.24 23.66 1.29
C LEU A 486 -4.38 22.73 1.71
N GLU A 487 -4.05 21.59 2.29
CA GLU A 487 -5.04 20.65 2.82
C GLU A 487 -4.76 20.32 4.28
N THR A 488 -5.81 20.36 5.09
CA THR A 488 -5.79 19.87 6.46
C THR A 488 -6.91 18.87 6.65
N GLY A 489 -6.65 17.78 7.35
CA GLY A 489 -7.66 16.74 7.52
C GLY A 489 -7.49 15.91 8.77
N VAL A 490 -8.62 15.38 9.24
CA VAL A 490 -8.71 14.47 10.38
C VAL A 490 -9.56 13.28 9.96
N LYS A 491 -9.01 12.08 10.10
CA LYS A 491 -9.65 10.81 9.76
C LYS A 491 -9.63 9.86 10.95
N LEU A 492 -10.80 9.37 11.31
CA LEU A 492 -11.00 8.29 12.26
C LEU A 492 -11.37 7.01 11.50
N ASN A 493 -10.60 5.96 11.69
CA ASN A 493 -10.91 4.61 11.25
C ASN A 493 -11.10 3.71 12.47
N THR A 494 -12.16 2.92 12.43
CA THR A 494 -12.51 1.95 13.44
C THR A 494 -12.60 0.58 12.80
N TYR A 495 -11.82 -0.36 13.30
CA TYR A 495 -11.76 -1.74 12.83
C TYR A 495 -12.34 -2.64 13.91
N TYR A 496 -13.37 -3.40 13.56
CA TYR A 496 -14.04 -4.35 14.44
C TYR A 496 -14.09 -5.74 13.80
N GLN A 497 -13.53 -6.74 14.47
CA GLN A 497 -13.63 -8.14 14.07
C GLN A 497 -14.86 -8.76 14.73
N LEU A 498 -15.95 -8.90 13.98
CA LEU A 498 -17.21 -9.49 14.47
C LEU A 498 -17.01 -10.99 14.77
N ASN A 499 -16.29 -11.69 13.90
CA ASN A 499 -15.83 -13.06 14.07
C ASN A 499 -14.63 -13.30 13.14
N ASP A 500 -14.10 -14.53 13.07
CA ASP A 500 -12.93 -14.85 12.23
C ASP A 500 -13.18 -14.66 10.73
N ASN A 501 -14.44 -14.65 10.31
CA ASN A 501 -14.86 -14.53 8.91
C ASN A 501 -15.27 -13.10 8.53
N ILE A 502 -15.66 -12.25 9.47
CA ILE A 502 -16.24 -10.92 9.21
C ILE A 502 -15.46 -9.84 9.93
N LYS A 503 -14.94 -8.89 9.16
CA LYS A 503 -14.30 -7.66 9.65
C LYS A 503 -15.10 -6.45 9.17
N LEU A 504 -15.39 -5.53 10.08
CA LEU A 504 -16.07 -4.27 9.82
C LEU A 504 -15.06 -3.12 9.93
N LEU A 505 -15.06 -2.23 8.95
CA LEU A 505 -14.39 -0.95 8.96
C LEU A 505 -15.46 0.14 8.96
N ALA A 506 -15.44 1.05 9.92
CA ALA A 506 -16.28 2.24 9.92
C ALA A 506 -15.42 3.47 10.18
N GLY A 507 -15.82 4.63 9.68
CA GLY A 507 -15.04 5.83 9.94
C GLY A 507 -15.66 7.13 9.47
N TYR A 508 -14.97 8.19 9.85
CA TYR A 508 -15.29 9.57 9.52
C TYR A 508 -14.04 10.28 9.03
N HIS A 509 -14.17 11.07 7.96
CA HIS A 509 -13.08 11.88 7.41
C HIS A 509 -13.59 13.30 7.20
N PHE A 510 -12.95 14.27 7.85
CA PHE A 510 -13.10 15.69 7.57
C PHE A 510 -11.82 16.19 6.93
N TYR A 511 -11.93 16.99 5.89
CA TYR A 511 -10.81 17.77 5.38
C TYR A 511 -11.27 19.13 4.84
N GLU A 512 -10.39 20.12 4.98
CA GLU A 512 -10.48 21.42 4.33
C GLU A 512 -9.35 21.52 3.30
N LEU A 513 -9.71 21.80 2.06
CA LEU A 513 -8.80 21.97 0.93
C LEU A 513 -8.95 23.38 0.37
N GLY A 514 -7.88 24.16 0.45
CA GLY A 514 -7.76 25.49 -0.14
C GLY A 514 -6.78 25.48 -1.30
N ILE A 515 -7.14 26.14 -2.41
CA ILE A 515 -6.27 26.28 -3.59
C ILE A 515 -6.25 27.75 -4.00
N SER A 516 -5.05 28.29 -4.20
CA SER A 516 -4.82 29.68 -4.60
C SER A 516 -3.98 29.74 -5.87
N ASN A 517 -4.41 30.56 -6.82
CA ASN A 517 -3.71 30.84 -8.07
C ASN A 517 -3.51 32.35 -8.18
N SER A 518 -2.27 32.82 -8.33
CA SER A 518 -1.97 34.24 -8.52
C SER A 518 -1.00 34.48 -9.67
N GLU A 519 -1.24 35.57 -10.39
CA GLU A 519 -0.47 36.06 -11.53
C GLU A 519 -0.24 37.55 -11.35
N ASP A 520 0.99 38.01 -11.56
CA ASP A 520 1.39 39.42 -11.48
C ASP A 520 2.36 39.72 -12.64
N VAL A 521 1.91 40.56 -13.56
CA VAL A 521 2.69 41.12 -14.66
C VAL A 521 2.88 42.60 -14.38
N ASN A 522 4.12 43.09 -14.44
CA ASN A 522 4.41 44.50 -14.19
C ASN A 522 4.12 45.41 -15.40
N LEU A 523 4.26 44.89 -16.63
CA LEU A 523 4.17 45.68 -17.86
C LEU A 523 3.48 44.88 -18.99
N PRO A 524 2.28 45.30 -19.46
CA PRO A 524 1.36 46.20 -18.75
C PRO A 524 0.96 45.61 -17.39
N LEU A 525 0.58 46.46 -16.44
CA LEU A 525 0.21 46.01 -15.10
C LEU A 525 -1.03 45.11 -15.15
N PHE A 526 -0.88 43.86 -14.72
CA PHE A 526 -1.98 42.91 -14.57
C PHE A 526 -1.75 42.05 -13.33
N ILE A 527 -2.69 42.09 -12.39
CA ILE A 527 -2.64 41.28 -11.17
C ILE A 527 -3.94 40.51 -11.02
N ARG A 528 -3.84 39.20 -10.81
CA ARG A 528 -4.98 38.32 -10.56
C ARG A 528 -4.66 37.40 -9.40
N THR A 529 -5.58 37.23 -8.47
CA THR A 529 -5.50 36.21 -7.42
C THR A 529 -6.86 35.57 -7.24
N VAL A 530 -6.93 34.26 -7.38
CA VAL A 530 -8.15 33.44 -7.17
C VAL A 530 -7.85 32.45 -6.07
N LYS A 531 -8.69 32.43 -5.02
CA LYS A 531 -8.58 31.49 -3.91
C LYS A 531 -9.92 30.84 -3.65
N ASP A 532 -9.93 29.51 -3.68
CA ASP A 532 -11.10 28.69 -3.39
C ASP A 532 -10.84 27.79 -2.19
N VAL A 533 -11.89 27.48 -1.44
CA VAL A 533 -11.84 26.55 -0.30
C VAL A 533 -13.03 25.62 -0.34
N ILE A 534 -12.80 24.33 -0.12
CA ILE A 534 -13.83 23.30 0.07
C ILE A 534 -13.61 22.62 1.42
N ARG A 535 -14.70 22.45 2.16
CA ARG A 535 -14.78 21.56 3.32
C ARG A 535 -15.62 20.35 2.95
N ASN A 536 -15.11 19.17 3.28
CA ASN A 536 -15.78 17.93 2.98
C ASN A 536 -15.86 17.05 4.22
N HIS A 537 -17.08 16.67 4.56
CA HIS A 537 -17.39 15.70 5.60
C HIS A 537 -17.64 14.35 4.95
N SER A 538 -17.19 13.27 5.55
CA SER A 538 -17.47 11.94 4.99
C SER A 538 -17.68 10.91 6.06
N VAL A 539 -18.73 10.12 5.89
CA VAL A 539 -19.00 8.92 6.67
C VAL A 539 -18.84 7.72 5.76
N PHE A 540 -18.19 6.68 6.24
CA PHE A 540 -17.98 5.47 5.46
C PHE A 540 -18.02 4.20 6.32
N SER A 541 -18.44 3.11 5.70
CA SER A 541 -18.46 1.78 6.29
C SER A 541 -18.18 0.72 5.24
N GLU A 542 -17.47 -0.34 5.61
CA GLU A 542 -17.05 -1.45 4.75
C GLU A 542 -17.05 -2.75 5.54
N ILE A 543 -17.57 -3.81 4.92
CA ILE A 543 -17.61 -5.16 5.47
C ILE A 543 -16.74 -6.06 4.59
N ASN A 544 -15.83 -6.78 5.25
CA ASN A 544 -14.95 -7.77 4.66
C ASN A 544 -15.35 -9.15 5.18
N TYR A 545 -15.90 -9.98 4.29
CA TYR A 545 -16.25 -11.37 4.54
C TYR A 545 -15.23 -12.30 3.90
N THR A 546 -14.70 -13.25 4.66
CA THR A 546 -13.86 -14.35 4.19
C THR A 546 -14.47 -15.66 4.67
N SER A 547 -14.89 -16.53 3.75
CA SER A 547 -15.39 -17.87 4.08
C SER A 547 -14.38 -18.71 4.87
N LYS A 548 -14.84 -19.64 5.70
CA LYS A 548 -13.99 -20.49 6.55
C LYS A 548 -12.94 -21.30 5.77
N ASN A 549 -13.25 -21.70 4.55
CA ASN A 549 -12.35 -22.44 3.66
C ASN A 549 -11.48 -21.54 2.77
N ASN A 550 -11.52 -20.21 2.96
CA ASN A 550 -10.82 -19.20 2.15
C ASN A 550 -11.11 -19.28 0.64
N LYS A 551 -12.25 -19.87 0.23
CA LYS A 551 -12.65 -19.93 -1.18
C LYS A 551 -13.34 -18.65 -1.65
N ILE A 552 -14.08 -18.00 -0.76
CA ILE A 552 -14.83 -16.78 -1.03
C ILE A 552 -14.29 -15.65 -0.17
N PHE A 553 -13.96 -14.54 -0.81
CA PHE A 553 -13.68 -13.25 -0.19
C PHE A 553 -14.58 -12.18 -0.82
N ILE A 554 -15.27 -11.40 0.00
CA ILE A 554 -16.14 -10.29 -0.43
C ILE A 554 -15.80 -9.08 0.42
N LYS A 555 -15.55 -7.95 -0.24
CA LYS A 555 -15.41 -6.62 0.36
C LYS A 555 -16.49 -5.72 -0.24
N SER A 556 -17.34 -5.15 0.60
CA SER A 556 -18.41 -4.25 0.17
C SER A 556 -18.50 -3.06 1.11
N GLY A 557 -18.59 -1.86 0.57
CA GLY A 557 -18.64 -0.65 1.36
C GLY A 557 -19.35 0.51 0.68
N LEU A 558 -19.70 1.49 1.49
CA LEU A 558 -20.32 2.74 1.06
C LEU A 558 -19.60 3.91 1.72
N ARG A 559 -19.27 4.92 0.93
CA ARG A 559 -18.84 6.23 1.40
C ARG A 559 -19.86 7.29 0.98
N ILE A 560 -20.21 8.18 1.91
CA ILE A 560 -21.04 9.36 1.64
C ILE A 560 -20.19 10.58 1.92
N ASN A 561 -19.98 11.43 0.92
CA ASN A 561 -19.30 12.71 1.04
C ASN A 561 -20.35 13.83 1.07
N TYR A 562 -20.21 14.78 1.99
CA TYR A 562 -20.97 16.03 2.05
C TYR A 562 -20.01 17.20 1.83
N ILE A 563 -20.19 17.90 0.71
CA ILE A 563 -19.33 19.01 0.31
C ILE A 563 -20.04 20.32 0.70
N GLU A 564 -19.54 20.98 1.73
CA GLU A 564 -20.18 22.13 2.38
C GLU A 564 -20.40 23.29 1.40
N LYS A 565 -19.38 23.60 0.58
CA LYS A 565 -19.43 24.68 -0.44
C LYS A 565 -20.63 24.57 -1.38
N PHE A 566 -21.09 23.35 -1.66
CA PHE A 566 -22.18 23.09 -2.61
C PHE A 566 -23.47 22.60 -1.94
N GLY A 567 -23.47 22.38 -0.62
CA GLY A 567 -24.59 21.74 0.08
C GLY A 567 -24.99 20.39 -0.51
N SER A 568 -24.04 19.62 -1.08
CA SER A 568 -24.32 18.44 -1.89
C SER A 568 -23.78 17.14 -1.29
N PHE A 569 -24.49 16.03 -1.52
CA PHE A 569 -24.08 14.69 -1.12
C PHE A 569 -23.65 13.86 -2.34
N ASN A 570 -22.55 13.12 -2.20
CA ASN A 570 -22.08 12.14 -3.19
C ASN A 570 -21.94 10.76 -2.52
N ALA A 571 -22.69 9.78 -3.03
CA ALA A 571 -22.60 8.38 -2.63
C ALA A 571 -21.62 7.60 -3.51
N GLU A 572 -20.73 6.85 -2.87
CA GLU A 572 -19.65 6.09 -3.49
C GLU A 572 -19.70 4.62 -3.01
N PRO A 573 -20.61 3.80 -3.56
CA PRO A 573 -20.62 2.36 -3.30
C PRO A 573 -19.43 1.68 -3.98
N ARG A 574 -18.86 0.67 -3.31
CA ARG A 574 -17.70 -0.09 -3.78
C ARG A 574 -17.85 -1.55 -3.40
N ILE A 575 -17.52 -2.44 -4.33
CA ILE A 575 -17.57 -3.89 -4.14
C ILE A 575 -16.35 -4.55 -4.77
N GLN A 576 -15.91 -5.62 -4.14
CA GLN A 576 -14.87 -6.49 -4.63
C GLN A 576 -15.10 -7.91 -4.17
N THR A 577 -14.83 -8.87 -5.03
CA THR A 577 -15.03 -10.28 -4.76
C THR A 577 -13.92 -11.11 -5.38
N LEU A 578 -13.47 -12.11 -4.65
CA LEU A 578 -12.56 -13.15 -5.11
C LEU A 578 -13.20 -14.51 -4.79
N PHE A 579 -13.38 -15.33 -5.83
CA PHE A 579 -13.92 -16.67 -5.74
C PHE A 579 -12.91 -17.68 -6.28
N LYS A 580 -12.36 -18.54 -5.42
CA LYS A 580 -11.47 -19.64 -5.81
C LYS A 580 -12.29 -20.78 -6.38
N ILE A 581 -12.25 -20.94 -7.70
CA ILE A 581 -12.96 -22.00 -8.43
C ILE A 581 -12.35 -23.35 -8.05
N ASN A 582 -11.02 -23.42 -7.98
CA ASN A 582 -10.28 -24.60 -7.50
C ASN A 582 -8.97 -24.14 -6.80
N SER A 583 -8.03 -25.06 -6.56
CA SER A 583 -6.75 -24.76 -5.91
C SER A 583 -5.83 -23.83 -6.70
N ASN A 584 -6.03 -23.71 -8.00
CA ASN A 584 -5.12 -23.02 -8.92
C ASN A 584 -5.79 -21.87 -9.68
N LEU A 585 -7.11 -21.79 -9.72
CA LEU A 585 -7.86 -20.79 -10.50
C LEU A 585 -8.82 -20.01 -9.60
N SER A 586 -8.79 -18.68 -9.69
CA SER A 586 -9.78 -17.80 -9.02
C SER A 586 -10.36 -16.77 -9.97
N LEU A 587 -11.64 -16.46 -9.74
CA LEU A 587 -12.40 -15.40 -10.38
C LEU A 587 -12.39 -14.14 -9.51
N LYS A 588 -12.15 -12.99 -10.13
CA LYS A 588 -12.12 -11.66 -9.52
C LYS A 588 -13.20 -10.79 -10.13
N ILE A 589 -13.97 -10.10 -9.30
CA ILE A 589 -14.98 -9.12 -9.72
C ILE A 589 -14.81 -7.88 -8.85
N ALA A 590 -14.80 -6.69 -9.45
CA ALA A 590 -14.73 -5.44 -8.71
C ALA A 590 -15.55 -4.34 -9.38
N GLY A 591 -16.12 -3.44 -8.57
CA GLY A 591 -16.82 -2.26 -9.06
C GLY A 591 -16.77 -1.13 -8.04
N GLU A 592 -16.67 0.11 -8.51
CA GLU A 592 -16.58 1.27 -7.63
C GLU A 592 -17.10 2.55 -8.29
N PHE A 593 -17.71 3.40 -7.46
CA PHE A 593 -18.00 4.79 -7.78
C PHE A 593 -17.09 5.68 -6.94
N LYS A 594 -16.54 6.75 -7.54
CA LYS A 594 -15.66 7.71 -6.86
C LYS A 594 -15.93 9.14 -7.32
N SER A 595 -15.58 10.10 -6.47
CA SER A 595 -15.59 11.52 -6.81
C SER A 595 -14.28 12.22 -6.41
N GLN A 596 -14.01 13.36 -7.05
CA GLN A 596 -12.78 14.15 -6.86
C GLN A 596 -13.08 15.64 -6.98
N ASN A 597 -12.50 16.43 -6.08
CA ASN A 597 -12.80 17.85 -5.91
C ASN A 597 -11.72 18.80 -6.43
N ALA A 598 -10.51 18.32 -6.70
CA ALA A 598 -9.40 19.11 -7.23
C ALA A 598 -8.84 18.49 -8.51
N VAL A 599 -8.47 19.33 -9.48
CA VAL A 599 -7.90 18.90 -10.78
C VAL A 599 -6.70 19.75 -11.15
N GLN A 600 -5.91 19.27 -12.11
CA GLN A 600 -4.85 20.06 -12.74
C GLN A 600 -5.32 20.61 -14.10
N VAL A 601 -5.14 21.91 -14.32
CA VAL A 601 -5.40 22.57 -15.60
C VAL A 601 -4.11 23.09 -16.22
N ILE A 602 -4.11 23.26 -17.54
CA ILE A 602 -3.06 23.96 -18.29
C ILE A 602 -3.73 25.17 -18.95
N ASP A 603 -3.40 26.38 -18.49
CA ASP A 603 -3.91 27.62 -19.09
C ASP A 603 -3.06 27.99 -20.32
N LEU A 604 -1.73 28.03 -20.16
CA LEU A 604 -0.77 28.28 -21.23
C LEU A 604 0.38 27.28 -21.20
N GLN A 605 0.96 26.99 -22.38
CA GLN A 605 2.09 26.06 -22.49
C GLN A 605 3.41 26.64 -21.96
N GLU A 606 3.47 27.96 -21.76
CA GLU A 606 4.62 28.70 -21.25
C GLU A 606 4.53 29.00 -19.76
N ASP A 607 3.41 28.65 -19.12
CA ASP A 607 3.23 28.79 -17.67
C ASP A 607 4.38 28.09 -16.93
N PHE A 608 4.85 28.73 -15.85
CA PHE A 608 5.95 28.25 -15.03
C PHE A 608 7.21 27.91 -15.86
N LEU A 609 7.60 28.85 -16.72
CA LEU A 609 8.73 28.75 -17.68
C LEU A 609 8.56 27.66 -18.76
N GLY A 610 7.38 27.05 -18.85
CA GLY A 610 7.14 25.88 -19.71
C GLY A 610 7.70 24.57 -19.14
N VAL A 611 8.07 24.52 -17.86
CA VAL A 611 8.62 23.32 -17.21
C VAL A 611 7.51 22.50 -16.55
N GLU A 612 6.82 23.08 -15.57
CA GLU A 612 5.66 22.47 -14.89
C GLU A 612 4.40 23.27 -15.24
N LYS A 613 3.84 22.99 -16.42
CA LYS A 613 2.77 23.76 -17.08
C LYS A 613 1.41 23.66 -16.36
N ARG A 614 1.31 22.86 -15.29
CA ARG A 614 0.04 22.51 -14.63
C ARG A 614 -0.11 23.22 -13.30
N ARG A 615 -1.31 23.76 -13.09
CA ARG A 615 -1.74 24.32 -11.81
C ARG A 615 -2.95 23.57 -11.27
N TRP A 616 -3.01 23.40 -9.96
CA TRP A 616 -4.19 22.85 -9.30
C TRP A 616 -5.32 23.87 -9.23
N VAL A 617 -6.55 23.40 -9.43
CA VAL A 617 -7.80 24.18 -9.36
C VAL A 617 -8.85 23.35 -8.63
N LEU A 618 -9.68 24.01 -7.82
CA LEU A 618 -10.82 23.39 -7.15
C LEU A 618 -12.04 23.35 -8.06
N ALA A 619 -12.87 22.33 -7.86
CA ALA A 619 -14.22 22.34 -8.41
C ALA A 619 -15.00 23.56 -7.89
N ASP A 620 -15.82 24.14 -8.76
CA ASP A 620 -16.75 25.24 -8.47
C ASP A 620 -18.20 24.87 -8.80
N ASN A 621 -18.44 23.65 -9.30
CA ASN A 621 -19.74 23.14 -9.75
C ASN A 621 -20.38 23.98 -10.89
N GLY A 622 -19.55 24.71 -11.63
CA GLY A 622 -19.90 25.47 -12.83
C GLY A 622 -18.91 25.17 -13.96
N ALA A 623 -17.90 26.04 -14.13
CA ALA A 623 -16.88 25.85 -15.16
C ALA A 623 -16.02 24.62 -14.89
N MET A 624 -15.73 24.33 -13.62
CA MET A 624 -14.98 23.17 -13.15
C MET A 624 -15.89 22.29 -12.27
N PRO A 625 -16.62 21.32 -12.86
CA PRO A 625 -17.48 20.42 -12.11
C PRO A 625 -16.68 19.39 -11.30
N ILE A 626 -17.32 18.79 -10.29
CA ILE A 626 -16.77 17.64 -9.56
C ILE A 626 -16.59 16.46 -10.52
N LEU A 627 -15.39 15.86 -10.56
CA LEU A 627 -15.17 14.66 -11.36
C LEU A 627 -15.83 13.47 -10.68
N LYS A 628 -16.51 12.64 -11.47
CA LYS A 628 -17.19 11.43 -11.00
C LYS A 628 -16.83 10.25 -11.89
N SER A 629 -16.41 9.14 -11.29
CA SER A 629 -16.16 7.90 -12.02
C SER A 629 -17.07 6.76 -11.61
N LYS A 630 -17.29 5.88 -12.59
CA LYS A 630 -17.88 4.55 -12.42
C LYS A 630 -16.96 3.57 -13.11
N GLN A 631 -16.60 2.49 -12.43
CA GLN A 631 -15.68 1.48 -12.95
C GLN A 631 -16.13 0.08 -12.54
N ALA A 632 -15.93 -0.89 -13.44
CA ALA A 632 -16.11 -2.31 -13.19
C ALA A 632 -14.98 -3.11 -13.83
N SER A 633 -14.62 -4.23 -13.23
CA SER A 633 -13.70 -5.21 -13.82
C SER A 633 -14.03 -6.64 -13.43
N ILE A 634 -13.68 -7.55 -14.32
CA ILE A 634 -13.77 -9.00 -14.14
C ILE A 634 -12.46 -9.63 -14.60
N GLY A 635 -11.94 -10.58 -13.84
CA GLY A 635 -10.67 -11.22 -14.18
C GLY A 635 -10.50 -12.61 -13.62
N LEU A 636 -9.52 -13.32 -14.16
CA LEU A 636 -9.13 -14.66 -13.74
C LEU A 636 -7.66 -14.64 -13.34
N ASN A 637 -7.33 -15.27 -12.22
CA ASN A 637 -5.95 -15.57 -11.87
C ASN A 637 -5.73 -17.10 -11.89
N TYR A 638 -4.59 -17.52 -12.42
CA TYR A 638 -4.15 -18.90 -12.42
C TYR A 638 -2.76 -19.00 -11.79
N GLU A 639 -2.58 -19.93 -10.87
CA GLU A 639 -1.29 -20.18 -10.23
C GLU A 639 -1.03 -21.68 -10.08
N ARG A 640 0.12 -22.16 -10.60
CA ARG A 640 0.62 -23.51 -10.36
C ARG A 640 2.14 -23.55 -10.51
N ASN A 641 2.85 -24.21 -9.58
CA ASN A 641 4.30 -24.45 -9.68
C ASN A 641 5.13 -23.17 -10.00
N ASN A 642 4.89 -22.08 -9.26
CA ASN A 642 5.52 -20.76 -9.46
C ASN A 642 5.32 -20.14 -10.85
N PHE A 643 4.28 -20.57 -11.56
CA PHE A 643 3.80 -19.97 -12.79
C PHE A 643 2.45 -19.29 -12.49
N PHE A 644 2.37 -18.00 -12.79
CA PHE A 644 1.24 -17.15 -12.48
C PHE A 644 0.73 -16.46 -13.74
N ILE A 645 -0.58 -16.49 -13.96
CA ILE A 645 -1.26 -15.76 -15.04
C ILE A 645 -2.36 -14.91 -14.41
N ASP A 646 -2.47 -13.66 -14.83
CA ASP A 646 -3.56 -12.76 -14.46
C ASP A 646 -4.15 -12.13 -15.74
N ILE A 647 -5.46 -12.25 -15.91
CA ILE A 647 -6.20 -11.64 -17.02
C ILE A 647 -7.34 -10.86 -16.42
N GLU A 648 -7.45 -9.57 -16.75
CA GLU A 648 -8.52 -8.71 -16.23
C GLU A 648 -9.08 -7.81 -17.33
N GLY A 649 -10.37 -7.93 -17.60
CA GLY A 649 -11.14 -7.00 -18.42
C GLY A 649 -11.71 -5.88 -17.57
N PHE A 650 -11.68 -4.64 -18.07
CA PHE A 650 -12.19 -3.48 -17.34
C PHE A 650 -12.98 -2.53 -18.22
N TYR A 651 -13.87 -1.77 -17.57
CA TYR A 651 -14.68 -0.72 -18.16
C TYR A 651 -14.81 0.43 -17.16
N LYS A 652 -14.54 1.66 -17.60
CA LYS A 652 -14.53 2.86 -16.76
C LYS A 652 -15.07 4.06 -17.53
N THR A 653 -15.92 4.84 -16.88
CA THR A 653 -16.39 6.13 -17.37
C THR A 653 -16.07 7.22 -16.36
N VAL A 654 -15.61 8.37 -16.83
CA VAL A 654 -15.38 9.55 -15.99
C VAL A 654 -16.09 10.75 -16.59
N ASN A 655 -16.88 11.43 -15.78
CA ASN A 655 -17.64 12.63 -16.15
C ASN A 655 -17.07 13.85 -15.39
N GLY A 656 -17.23 15.03 -15.98
CA GLY A 656 -16.79 16.29 -15.37
C GLY A 656 -15.37 16.71 -15.75
N ILE A 657 -14.78 16.08 -16.78
CA ILE A 657 -13.55 16.61 -17.38
C ILE A 657 -13.86 17.89 -18.14
N THR A 658 -12.85 18.73 -18.36
CA THR A 658 -12.95 19.99 -19.13
C THR A 658 -11.84 20.04 -20.17
N THR A 659 -12.02 20.77 -21.26
CA THR A 659 -10.94 20.98 -22.25
C THR A 659 -9.64 21.49 -21.63
N SER A 660 -9.73 22.39 -20.64
CA SER A 660 -8.56 22.97 -19.94
C SER A 660 -7.77 21.97 -19.09
N ASN A 661 -8.39 20.87 -18.62
CA ASN A 661 -7.68 19.80 -17.90
C ASN A 661 -7.27 18.62 -18.79
N GLN A 662 -7.43 18.72 -20.12
CA GLN A 662 -6.97 17.70 -21.06
C GLN A 662 -5.67 18.07 -21.81
N GLY A 663 -5.24 19.34 -21.74
CA GLY A 663 -3.97 19.78 -22.34
C GLY A 663 -3.96 19.72 -23.87
N PHE A 664 -5.07 20.10 -24.52
CA PHE A 664 -5.13 20.19 -25.98
C PHE A 664 -4.15 21.26 -26.51
N GLN A 665 -3.46 20.95 -27.60
CA GLN A 665 -2.55 21.85 -28.34
C GLN A 665 -2.98 21.91 -29.82
N ASN A 666 -4.30 21.99 -30.05
CA ASN A 666 -4.94 21.99 -31.36
C ASN A 666 -6.11 23.00 -31.38
N GLN A 667 -7.03 22.91 -32.35
CA GLN A 667 -8.20 23.80 -32.46
C GLN A 667 -9.07 23.88 -31.19
N ASN A 668 -8.98 22.90 -30.29
CA ASN A 668 -9.77 22.84 -29.05
C ASN A 668 -9.05 23.43 -27.83
N GLN A 669 -7.80 23.93 -27.97
CA GLN A 669 -6.97 24.39 -26.85
C GLN A 669 -7.67 25.45 -25.98
N PHE A 670 -8.35 26.41 -26.60
CA PHE A 670 -8.98 27.54 -25.90
C PHE A 670 -10.50 27.43 -25.78
N VAL A 671 -11.10 26.39 -26.34
CA VAL A 671 -12.54 26.14 -26.20
C VAL A 671 -12.80 25.78 -24.75
N LYS A 672 -13.80 26.38 -24.08
CA LYS A 672 -14.18 26.07 -22.70
C LYS A 672 -15.45 25.22 -22.66
N THR A 673 -15.32 23.93 -22.40
CA THR A 673 -16.48 23.03 -22.27
C THR A 673 -16.18 21.84 -21.36
N SER A 674 -17.23 21.25 -20.79
CA SER A 674 -17.16 20.04 -19.98
C SER A 674 -17.56 18.81 -20.79
N GLY A 675 -17.05 17.65 -20.38
CA GLY A 675 -17.25 16.40 -21.07
C GLY A 675 -17.02 15.18 -20.19
N SER A 676 -16.74 14.07 -20.87
CA SER A 676 -16.50 12.78 -20.26
C SER A 676 -15.47 12.00 -21.07
N TYR A 677 -14.90 10.95 -20.48
CA TYR A 677 -14.19 9.94 -21.25
C TYR A 677 -14.69 8.54 -20.88
N LEU A 678 -14.65 7.66 -21.87
CA LEU A 678 -14.94 6.24 -21.74
C LEU A 678 -13.68 5.46 -22.06
N VAL A 679 -13.33 4.53 -21.18
CA VAL A 679 -12.18 3.65 -21.35
C VAL A 679 -12.51 2.21 -21.02
N HIS A 680 -12.10 1.29 -21.88
CA HIS A 680 -12.25 -0.15 -21.68
C HIS A 680 -11.09 -0.90 -22.29
N GLY A 681 -10.80 -2.07 -21.75
CA GLY A 681 -9.59 -2.79 -22.12
C GLY A 681 -9.44 -4.14 -21.44
N VAL A 682 -8.32 -4.78 -21.77
CA VAL A 682 -7.90 -6.06 -21.19
C VAL A 682 -6.44 -5.93 -20.76
N GLU A 683 -6.16 -6.36 -19.54
CA GLU A 683 -4.84 -6.44 -18.94
C GLU A 683 -4.46 -7.91 -18.83
N PHE A 684 -3.27 -8.27 -19.29
CA PHE A 684 -2.72 -9.63 -19.23
C PHE A 684 -1.33 -9.58 -18.58
N LEU A 685 -1.06 -10.53 -17.69
CA LEU A 685 0.24 -10.75 -17.10
C LEU A 685 0.52 -12.25 -17.06
N VAL A 686 1.72 -12.64 -17.47
CA VAL A 686 2.28 -13.96 -17.20
C VAL A 686 3.60 -13.79 -16.46
N ASN A 687 3.78 -14.56 -15.39
CA ASN A 687 4.98 -14.57 -14.57
C ASN A 687 5.47 -16.00 -14.34
N LYS A 688 6.79 -16.21 -14.47
CA LYS A 688 7.47 -17.45 -14.08
C LYS A 688 8.62 -17.10 -13.15
N LYS A 689 8.60 -17.68 -11.95
CA LYS A 689 9.61 -17.41 -10.94
C LYS A 689 10.29 -18.68 -10.44
N THR A 690 11.60 -18.60 -10.22
CA THR A 690 12.41 -19.59 -9.52
C THR A 690 13.20 -18.90 -8.39
N ASN A 691 14.11 -19.61 -7.74
CA ASN A 691 14.98 -19.02 -6.71
C ASN A 691 16.00 -18.03 -7.29
N SER A 692 16.39 -18.21 -8.54
CA SER A 692 17.45 -17.42 -9.19
C SER A 692 16.94 -16.56 -10.35
N TYR A 693 15.72 -16.76 -10.82
CA TYR A 693 15.20 -16.10 -12.02
C TYR A 693 13.76 -15.61 -11.84
N SER A 694 13.43 -14.44 -12.37
CA SER A 694 12.05 -13.92 -12.45
C SER A 694 11.74 -13.38 -13.85
N THR A 695 10.93 -14.16 -14.56
CA THR A 695 10.17 -13.93 -15.81
C THR A 695 8.90 -13.14 -15.72
N TRP A 696 8.72 -11.95 -16.30
CA TRP A 696 7.35 -11.50 -16.58
C TRP A 696 7.17 -10.88 -17.96
N LEU A 697 5.97 -11.07 -18.50
CA LEU A 697 5.47 -10.42 -19.70
C LEU A 697 4.07 -9.89 -19.39
N SER A 698 3.89 -8.59 -19.57
CA SER A 698 2.60 -7.92 -19.46
C SER A 698 2.17 -7.34 -20.81
N TYR A 699 0.86 -7.37 -21.02
CA TYR A 699 0.22 -6.75 -22.18
C TYR A 699 -1.03 -6.01 -21.74
N THR A 700 -1.25 -4.83 -22.29
CA THR A 700 -2.45 -4.03 -22.05
C THR A 700 -3.03 -3.58 -23.38
N TYR A 701 -4.28 -3.94 -23.63
CA TYR A 701 -5.12 -3.33 -24.66
C TYR A 701 -6.02 -2.30 -23.99
N ASN A 702 -6.00 -1.04 -24.44
CA ASN A 702 -6.73 0.05 -23.83
C ASN A 702 -7.33 0.97 -24.89
N LYS A 703 -8.66 1.09 -24.94
CA LYS A 703 -9.37 2.00 -25.85
C LYS A 703 -10.01 3.12 -25.04
N ASN A 704 -9.46 4.33 -25.15
CA ASN A 704 -9.88 5.51 -24.42
C ASN A 704 -10.34 6.62 -25.38
N ASN A 705 -11.59 7.06 -25.25
CA ASN A 705 -12.18 8.10 -26.09
C ASN A 705 -12.77 9.22 -25.23
N TYR A 706 -12.56 10.46 -25.65
CA TYR A 706 -13.29 11.62 -25.15
C TYR A 706 -14.70 11.69 -25.71
N LYS A 707 -15.58 12.37 -24.98
CA LYS A 707 -16.88 12.84 -25.44
C LYS A 707 -17.14 14.26 -24.93
N PHE A 708 -17.14 15.22 -25.85
CA PHE A 708 -17.48 16.62 -25.61
C PHE A 708 -18.57 17.05 -26.59
N LYS A 709 -19.74 17.46 -26.09
CA LYS A 709 -20.91 17.74 -26.94
C LYS A 709 -20.71 18.94 -27.88
N LEU A 710 -19.93 19.93 -27.45
CA LEU A 710 -19.71 21.18 -28.19
C LEU A 710 -18.50 21.13 -29.13
N LEU A 711 -17.72 20.04 -29.13
CA LEU A 711 -16.59 19.88 -30.05
C LEU A 711 -17.02 19.12 -31.29
N SER A 712 -16.33 19.36 -32.41
CA SER A 712 -16.51 18.63 -33.66
C SER A 712 -15.21 17.90 -34.04
N PRO A 713 -15.23 16.56 -34.15
CA PRO A 713 -16.32 15.66 -33.80
C PRO A 713 -16.51 15.61 -32.28
N SER A 714 -17.71 15.20 -31.85
CA SER A 714 -18.03 15.15 -30.41
C SER A 714 -17.37 14.00 -29.66
N ILE A 715 -16.86 12.99 -30.39
CA ILE A 715 -16.17 11.81 -29.85
C ILE A 715 -14.89 11.61 -30.65
N PHE A 716 -13.76 11.50 -29.95
CA PHE A 716 -12.44 11.28 -30.55
C PHE A 716 -11.48 10.63 -29.54
N PRO A 717 -10.34 10.05 -29.97
CA PRO A 717 -9.41 9.38 -29.06
C PRO A 717 -8.87 10.30 -27.96
N ASN A 718 -8.62 9.73 -26.78
CA ASN A 718 -8.08 10.46 -25.62
C ASN A 718 -6.57 10.73 -25.80
N ASN A 719 -6.06 11.87 -25.30
CA ASN A 719 -4.62 12.21 -25.34
C ASN A 719 -3.74 11.16 -24.61
N LEU A 720 -4.35 10.37 -23.72
CA LEU A 720 -3.72 9.30 -22.94
C LEU A 720 -4.01 7.89 -23.51
N ASP A 721 -4.56 7.79 -24.73
CA ASP A 721 -4.93 6.52 -25.36
C ASP A 721 -3.71 5.78 -25.94
N ILE A 722 -3.00 5.07 -25.09
CA ILE A 722 -2.02 4.06 -25.51
C ILE A 722 -2.75 2.76 -25.82
N ARG A 723 -2.93 2.46 -27.11
CA ARG A 723 -3.81 1.39 -27.56
C ARG A 723 -3.29 0.00 -27.21
N HIS A 724 -2.01 -0.23 -27.47
CA HIS A 724 -1.31 -1.46 -27.15
C HIS A 724 -0.03 -1.10 -26.39
N ALA A 725 0.22 -1.80 -25.29
CA ALA A 725 1.45 -1.71 -24.52
C ALA A 725 1.92 -3.11 -24.11
N ILE A 726 3.20 -3.40 -24.30
CA ILE A 726 3.88 -4.63 -23.91
C ILE A 726 5.05 -4.24 -23.01
N SER A 727 5.19 -4.93 -21.88
CA SER A 727 6.38 -4.84 -21.04
C SER A 727 6.89 -6.24 -20.74
N PHE A 728 8.19 -6.44 -20.99
CA PHE A 728 8.90 -7.66 -20.67
C PHE A 728 9.98 -7.34 -19.64
N GLY A 729 10.10 -8.18 -18.63
CA GLY A 729 11.14 -8.07 -17.62
C GLY A 729 11.76 -9.40 -17.28
N ASN A 730 13.07 -9.36 -17.13
CA ASN A 730 13.87 -10.48 -16.68
C ASN A 730 14.79 -10.04 -15.55
N THR A 731 14.80 -10.82 -14.47
CA THR A 731 15.81 -10.67 -13.41
C THR A 731 16.50 -11.98 -13.16
N TYR A 732 17.81 -11.92 -12.92
CA TYR A 732 18.65 -13.06 -12.60
C TYR A 732 19.51 -12.74 -11.38
N THR A 733 19.50 -13.63 -10.39
CA THR A 733 20.26 -13.53 -9.15
C THR A 733 21.21 -14.71 -9.05
N TYR A 734 22.51 -14.40 -9.02
CA TYR A 734 23.58 -15.37 -8.79
C TYR A 734 24.43 -14.92 -7.60
N LYS A 735 24.31 -15.65 -6.48
CA LYS A 735 24.90 -15.26 -5.18
C LYS A 735 24.49 -13.81 -4.82
N ASN A 736 25.45 -12.89 -4.76
CA ASN A 736 25.20 -11.49 -4.43
C ASN A 736 25.08 -10.57 -5.66
N LEU A 737 25.22 -11.12 -6.86
CA LEU A 737 25.04 -10.40 -8.13
C LEU A 737 23.58 -10.52 -8.57
N ASN A 738 22.94 -9.38 -8.84
CA ASN A 738 21.63 -9.31 -9.46
C ASN A 738 21.73 -8.57 -10.78
N VAL A 739 21.14 -9.11 -11.83
CA VAL A 739 21.08 -8.52 -13.17
C VAL A 739 19.61 -8.41 -13.59
N ALA A 740 19.25 -7.33 -14.26
CA ALA A 740 17.94 -7.16 -14.85
C ALA A 740 18.00 -6.59 -16.27
N LEU A 741 17.10 -7.11 -17.11
CA LEU A 741 16.87 -6.68 -18.49
C LEU A 741 15.39 -6.46 -18.70
N GLY A 742 15.03 -5.38 -19.39
CA GLY A 742 13.65 -4.98 -19.59
C GLY A 742 13.43 -4.41 -20.97
N ILE A 743 12.25 -4.66 -21.53
CA ILE A 743 11.81 -4.12 -22.81
C ILE A 743 10.44 -3.51 -22.60
N GLN A 744 10.25 -2.30 -23.13
CA GLN A 744 8.97 -1.61 -23.18
C GLN A 744 8.65 -1.28 -24.63
N TRP A 745 7.49 -1.73 -25.11
CA TRP A 745 6.97 -1.35 -26.41
C TRP A 745 5.54 -0.85 -26.26
N ARG A 746 5.18 0.21 -26.97
CA ARG A 746 3.79 0.68 -27.03
C ARG A 746 3.51 1.42 -28.32
N THR A 747 2.23 1.46 -28.71
CA THR A 747 1.79 2.38 -29.76
C THR A 747 1.98 3.83 -29.33
N GLY A 748 2.25 4.72 -30.29
CA GLY A 748 2.24 6.15 -30.04
C GLY A 748 0.87 6.66 -29.59
N LYS A 749 0.88 7.75 -28.82
CA LYS A 749 -0.37 8.41 -28.41
C LYS A 749 -1.03 9.09 -29.62
N PRO A 750 -2.34 9.36 -29.57
CA PRO A 750 -3.01 10.10 -30.63
C PRO A 750 -2.43 11.50 -30.81
N ASN A 751 -2.44 11.97 -32.05
CA ASN A 751 -1.93 13.27 -32.46
C ASN A 751 -2.92 13.95 -33.43
N THR A 752 -2.97 15.28 -33.38
CA THR A 752 -3.75 16.10 -34.32
C THR A 752 -2.79 16.82 -35.25
N ILE A 753 -2.77 16.45 -36.53
CA ILE A 753 -1.87 17.06 -37.51
C ILE A 753 -2.53 18.25 -38.22
N PRO A 754 -1.77 19.26 -38.69
CA PRO A 754 -2.25 20.28 -39.62
C PRO A 754 -2.71 19.65 -40.95
N ILE A 755 -3.63 20.32 -41.64
CA ILE A 755 -4.07 19.93 -42.98
C ILE A 755 -2.91 20.19 -43.96
N LYS A 756 -2.38 19.15 -44.61
CA LYS A 756 -1.14 19.23 -45.41
C LYS A 756 -1.14 20.34 -46.46
N ASP A 757 -2.24 20.49 -47.20
CA ASP A 757 -2.33 21.43 -48.33
C ASP A 757 -2.90 22.80 -47.95
N ASN A 758 -3.27 22.98 -46.68
CA ASN A 758 -3.84 24.23 -46.16
C ASN A 758 -3.57 24.34 -44.65
N ALA A 759 -2.30 24.26 -44.26
CA ALA A 759 -1.88 24.10 -42.86
C ALA A 759 -2.03 25.39 -42.05
N VAL A 760 -2.05 26.54 -42.73
CA VAL A 760 -2.17 27.87 -42.15
C VAL A 760 -3.38 28.56 -42.73
N ASN A 761 -4.30 28.98 -41.87
CA ASN A 761 -5.39 29.87 -42.25
C ASN A 761 -4.95 31.31 -41.97
N ASP A 762 -4.99 32.15 -43.00
CA ASP A 762 -4.80 33.60 -42.91
C ASP A 762 -6.14 34.27 -43.24
N SER A 763 -7.01 34.35 -42.24
CA SER A 763 -8.28 35.07 -42.32
C SER A 763 -8.15 36.36 -41.51
N GLU A 764 -8.30 37.51 -42.17
CA GLU A 764 -8.33 38.84 -41.53
C GLU A 764 -7.08 39.19 -40.69
N GLY A 765 -5.91 38.65 -41.06
CA GLY A 765 -4.63 38.94 -40.38
C GLY A 765 -4.40 38.13 -39.09
N ILE A 766 -5.26 37.16 -38.77
CA ILE A 766 -5.05 36.21 -37.68
C ILE A 766 -4.49 34.91 -38.28
N ILE A 767 -3.19 34.70 -38.09
CA ILE A 767 -2.51 33.49 -38.53
C ILE A 767 -2.82 32.35 -37.55
N ALA A 768 -3.55 31.34 -38.00
CA ALA A 768 -3.91 30.17 -37.20
C ALA A 768 -3.57 28.87 -37.92
N ILE A 769 -3.19 27.84 -37.17
CA ILE A 769 -2.96 26.50 -37.73
C ILE A 769 -4.31 25.85 -37.99
N ASN A 770 -4.53 25.42 -39.23
CA ASN A 770 -5.71 24.67 -39.61
C ASN A 770 -5.47 23.18 -39.35
N TYR A 771 -6.04 22.67 -38.27
CA TYR A 771 -5.88 21.29 -37.83
C TYR A 771 -6.88 20.36 -38.53
N ASN A 772 -6.44 19.13 -38.80
CA ASN A 772 -7.34 18.04 -39.15
C ASN A 772 -8.18 17.61 -37.92
N THR A 773 -8.98 16.57 -38.07
CA THR A 773 -9.81 15.98 -37.02
C THR A 773 -8.97 15.71 -35.76
N PRO A 774 -9.41 16.17 -34.56
CA PRO A 774 -8.72 15.94 -33.29
C PRO A 774 -8.35 14.48 -33.08
N ASN A 775 -7.07 14.23 -32.81
CA ASN A 775 -6.53 12.91 -32.46
C ASN A 775 -6.84 11.81 -33.48
N SER A 776 -6.96 12.18 -34.76
CA SER A 776 -7.21 11.24 -35.86
C SER A 776 -5.98 10.40 -36.22
N GLU A 777 -4.78 10.93 -36.01
CA GLU A 777 -3.50 10.27 -36.28
C GLU A 777 -2.85 9.77 -34.99
N ARG A 778 -1.73 9.03 -35.12
CA ARG A 778 -0.91 8.60 -33.98
C ARG A 778 0.57 8.88 -34.24
N LEU A 779 1.30 9.13 -33.16
CA LEU A 779 2.76 9.14 -33.20
C LEU A 779 3.32 7.76 -33.55
N SER A 780 4.59 7.71 -33.93
CA SER A 780 5.32 6.46 -34.13
C SER A 780 5.31 5.58 -32.87
N SER A 781 5.47 4.27 -33.05
CA SER A 781 5.57 3.35 -31.93
C SER A 781 6.79 3.66 -31.09
N TYR A 782 6.62 3.52 -29.78
CA TYR A 782 7.68 3.66 -28.80
C TYR A 782 8.31 2.29 -28.53
N PHE A 783 9.63 2.24 -28.42
CA PHE A 783 10.40 1.07 -28.01
C PHE A 783 11.56 1.50 -27.12
N ARG A 784 11.79 0.81 -25.99
CA ARG A 784 12.95 1.04 -25.11
C ARG A 784 13.42 -0.25 -24.50
N ALA A 785 14.75 -0.43 -24.43
CA ALA A 785 15.39 -1.51 -23.70
C ALA A 785 16.25 -0.95 -22.56
N ASP A 786 16.13 -1.54 -21.37
CA ASP A 786 16.75 -1.06 -20.14
C ASP A 786 17.56 -2.19 -19.46
N PHE A 787 18.70 -1.84 -18.88
CA PHE A 787 19.60 -2.77 -18.17
C PHE A 787 19.94 -2.23 -16.79
N SER A 788 20.08 -3.13 -15.82
CA SER A 788 20.66 -2.81 -14.52
C SER A 788 21.36 -4.02 -13.90
N SER A 789 22.36 -3.75 -13.06
CA SER A 789 23.08 -4.75 -12.30
C SER A 789 23.46 -4.20 -10.93
N THR A 790 23.42 -5.05 -9.90
CA THR A 790 23.85 -4.71 -8.54
C THR A 790 24.67 -5.84 -7.94
N TYR A 791 25.69 -5.49 -7.17
CA TYR A 791 26.53 -6.43 -6.43
C TYR A 791 26.59 -6.02 -4.96
N LYS A 792 26.20 -6.94 -4.08
CA LYS A 792 26.23 -6.75 -2.62
C LYS A 792 27.44 -7.45 -2.01
N PHE A 793 28.13 -6.80 -1.08
CA PHE A 793 29.26 -7.39 -0.38
C PHE A 793 29.41 -6.78 1.01
N ASN A 794 30.11 -7.47 1.90
CA ASN A 794 30.32 -6.99 3.26
C ASN A 794 31.66 -6.25 3.29
N LEU A 795 31.66 -5.00 3.78
CA LEU A 795 32.90 -4.26 4.09
C LEU A 795 33.47 -4.68 5.44
N SER A 796 32.60 -5.07 6.39
CA SER A 796 32.93 -5.65 7.68
C SER A 796 31.74 -6.45 8.23
N ASP A 797 31.87 -7.09 9.39
CA ASP A 797 30.78 -7.83 10.04
C ASP A 797 29.54 -6.97 10.36
N LYS A 798 29.71 -5.65 10.43
CA LYS A 798 28.64 -4.68 10.74
C LYS A 798 28.27 -3.78 9.57
N LEU A 799 29.01 -3.83 8.45
CA LEU A 799 28.83 -2.92 7.33
C LEU A 799 28.66 -3.69 6.03
N ASN A 800 27.52 -3.47 5.38
CA ASN A 800 27.22 -3.98 4.05
C ASN A 800 27.38 -2.86 3.02
N ALA A 801 27.92 -3.19 1.86
CA ALA A 801 28.02 -2.30 0.71
C ALA A 801 27.28 -2.85 -0.50
N LEU A 802 26.86 -1.94 -1.37
CA LEU A 802 26.22 -2.21 -2.64
C LEU A 802 26.84 -1.31 -3.71
N VAL A 803 27.28 -1.92 -4.81
CA VAL A 803 27.61 -1.22 -6.06
C VAL A 803 26.53 -1.56 -7.08
N GLY A 804 26.07 -0.57 -7.84
CA GLY A 804 25.09 -0.77 -8.90
C GLY A 804 25.39 0.03 -10.14
N VAL A 805 25.00 -0.49 -11.30
CA VAL A 805 25.08 0.16 -12.60
C VAL A 805 23.73 0.01 -13.31
N SER A 806 23.26 1.04 -14.00
CA SER A 806 22.14 0.94 -14.94
C SER A 806 22.41 1.70 -16.21
N LEU A 807 21.73 1.27 -17.27
CA LEU A 807 21.68 1.95 -18.55
C LEU A 807 20.23 1.95 -19.01
N LEU A 808 19.61 3.12 -18.98
CA LEU A 808 18.28 3.34 -19.56
C LEU A 808 18.43 3.57 -21.07
N ASN A 809 17.48 3.06 -21.86
CA ASN A 809 17.48 3.18 -23.32
C ASN A 809 18.81 2.75 -23.96
N ILE A 810 19.22 1.50 -23.73
CA ILE A 810 20.52 0.94 -24.19
C ILE A 810 20.72 1.10 -25.71
N LEU A 811 19.62 1.06 -26.47
CA LEU A 811 19.64 1.18 -27.93
C LEU A 811 19.62 2.63 -28.43
N ASP A 812 19.61 3.61 -27.53
CA ASP A 812 19.49 5.05 -27.81
C ASP A 812 18.37 5.41 -28.80
N THR A 813 17.27 4.67 -28.71
CA THR A 813 16.12 4.85 -29.60
C THR A 813 15.48 6.21 -29.38
N GLN A 814 15.29 6.96 -30.48
CA GLN A 814 14.70 8.30 -30.46
C GLN A 814 13.17 8.19 -30.47
N ASN A 815 12.58 8.00 -29.30
CA ASN A 815 11.13 7.90 -29.17
C ASN A 815 10.48 9.29 -29.06
N VAL A 816 9.48 9.58 -29.90
CA VAL A 816 8.69 10.82 -29.82
C VAL A 816 7.55 10.64 -28.82
N LEU A 817 7.53 11.43 -27.76
CA LEU A 817 6.51 11.38 -26.69
C LEU A 817 5.34 12.34 -26.94
N ASN A 818 5.62 13.48 -27.57
CA ASN A 818 4.64 14.50 -27.95
C ASN A 818 5.07 15.19 -29.24
N THR A 819 4.11 15.58 -30.06
CA THR A 819 4.32 16.46 -31.20
C THR A 819 3.29 17.57 -31.15
N TYR A 820 3.71 18.79 -31.42
CA TYR A 820 2.82 19.93 -31.56
C TYR A 820 3.37 20.91 -32.58
N TYR A 821 2.56 21.91 -32.94
CA TYR A 821 2.82 22.75 -34.09
C TYR A 821 2.79 24.23 -33.69
N LYS A 822 3.73 25.00 -34.23
CA LYS A 822 3.80 26.46 -34.11
C LYS A 822 3.96 27.07 -35.49
N VAL A 823 3.47 28.29 -35.69
CA VAL A 823 3.73 29.02 -36.93
C VAL A 823 5.04 29.80 -36.77
N ASN A 824 5.91 29.76 -37.78
CA ASN A 824 7.15 30.54 -37.81
C ASN A 824 6.94 31.94 -38.42
N SER A 825 8.00 32.75 -38.45
CA SER A 825 7.98 34.11 -39.03
C SER A 825 7.70 34.15 -40.53
N GLU A 826 7.84 33.03 -41.22
CA GLU A 826 7.55 32.87 -42.65
C GLU A 826 6.12 32.38 -42.90
N ASN A 827 5.25 32.40 -41.88
CA ASN A 827 3.87 31.90 -41.93
C ASN A 827 3.76 30.43 -42.37
N THR A 828 4.76 29.62 -42.04
CA THR A 828 4.75 28.16 -42.26
C THR A 828 4.67 27.41 -40.93
N VAL A 829 4.11 26.20 -40.97
CA VAL A 829 3.98 25.37 -39.76
C VAL A 829 5.30 24.67 -39.45
N ASN A 830 5.87 24.98 -38.29
CA ASN A 830 6.98 24.27 -37.68
C ASN A 830 6.47 23.15 -36.78
N THR A 831 7.10 21.98 -36.86
CA THR A 831 6.79 20.80 -36.04
C THR A 831 7.77 20.68 -34.89
N ILE A 832 7.27 20.61 -33.66
CA ILE A 832 8.08 20.47 -32.45
C ILE A 832 7.82 19.09 -31.84
N ASN A 833 8.90 18.34 -31.63
CA ASN A 833 8.88 17.01 -31.05
C ASN A 833 9.53 17.01 -29.67
N ASN A 834 8.80 16.49 -28.67
CA ASN A 834 9.36 16.22 -27.35
C ASN A 834 9.80 14.76 -27.33
N LEU A 835 11.08 14.54 -27.10
CA LEU A 835 11.71 13.22 -27.17
C LEU A 835 11.79 12.57 -25.80
N SER A 836 11.84 11.24 -25.83
CA SER A 836 12.16 10.38 -24.69
C SER A 836 13.58 10.60 -24.20
N ILE A 837 13.88 10.08 -23.02
CA ILE A 837 15.24 10.06 -22.50
C ILE A 837 16.15 9.21 -23.40
N GLY A 838 17.33 9.74 -23.75
CA GLY A 838 18.33 9.01 -24.53
C GLY A 838 19.04 7.94 -23.70
N ALA A 839 20.06 7.32 -24.27
CA ALA A 839 20.94 6.40 -23.56
C ALA A 839 21.52 7.08 -22.30
N THR A 840 21.13 6.58 -21.13
CA THR A 840 21.43 7.24 -19.87
C THR A 840 22.09 6.26 -18.91
N PRO A 841 23.43 6.32 -18.74
CA PRO A 841 24.13 5.51 -17.75
C PRO A 841 23.86 6.07 -16.35
N ASN A 842 23.89 5.22 -15.33
CA ASN A 842 23.89 5.63 -13.93
C ASN A 842 24.69 4.62 -13.10
N VAL A 843 25.29 5.09 -12.01
CA VAL A 843 26.12 4.29 -11.09
C VAL A 843 25.71 4.65 -9.68
N THR A 844 25.67 3.67 -8.78
CA THR A 844 25.49 3.91 -7.35
C THR A 844 26.51 3.15 -6.52
N PHE A 845 26.91 3.77 -5.41
CA PHE A 845 27.57 3.10 -4.31
C PHE A 845 26.84 3.44 -3.01
N ARG A 846 26.61 2.43 -2.18
CA ARG A 846 25.92 2.58 -0.89
C ARG A 846 26.57 1.73 0.18
N VAL A 847 26.59 2.26 1.40
CA VAL A 847 26.93 1.53 2.63
C VAL A 847 25.72 1.52 3.57
N SER A 848 25.53 0.44 4.30
CA SER A 848 24.46 0.27 5.28
C SER A 848 24.88 -0.59 6.47
N PHE A 849 24.28 -0.36 7.65
CA PHE A 849 24.50 -1.10 8.90
C PHE A 849 23.19 -1.45 9.60
#